data_AF-A0AAD3HMS4-F1
#
_entry.id   AF-A0AAD3HMS4-F1
#
_cell.length_a   1.000
_cell.length_b   1.000
_cell.length_c   1.000
_cell.angle_alpha   90.00
_cell.angle_beta   90.00
_cell.angle_gamma   90.00
#
_symmetry.space_group_name_H-M   'P 1'
#
loop_
_entity.id
_entity.type
_entity.pdbx_description
1 polymer ?
#
loop_
_entity_poly.entity_id
_entity_poly.type
_entity_poly.pdbx_seq_one_letter_code
_entity_poly.pdbx_strand_id
1 'polypeptide(L)'
;MVAPSIASSSFNGSASSSQSSAAKQGRTDKEQQEGQQEELVDRTSSFENGVFGVLVTLVKENSETHIRIRWVLLKVFLDTWQLFTTVVLPAEQGWDIDSNGTVWSVVSVFNFRWLHSLGYNVYLFALYGVAAALVLALALGVWVSGYFKERKFPLRWPIKLLWLIRTLGFQTFDVACLHLLQLGISCNYTGALRPHMHLNLFPQYSCAKAPHILHAIVSGLCLVLFVAIALLLNMAEVEVNPKSRRPLALGHSGAEVAAFAIKALLTLVNVFFGWRRVAACFYLALSLALAYQYLRWSPHLVAWVNYLKTGVSTTVVWCAATLMLLVFEPGVKQQGRDSWSKLMTIVMLSGLAPAFGAGMLLSRIMIRRMTSTTLKCLKNMRPSDRLEDVVENITDPRDVEIVARCCRVGLDPAGFLDPGVMERAAQVIKAGLAMFPTSAYMVLLHANFMIDVLGVSQSGSRRVQDARRLEPSLMCRFIMFVRQQSQTHKDNNSQGATMDMLSYVEYQRKQRIVLRLHREALQAMCNFWRYLDTSNISFRQLSKALAKIEASVYQAQKAYRVVLDDYSSSPKLLRLYAKFLQGVKSDPWGAVQYFEAAEKLEEKTDNDAGGPLLPDGTPLGRMDEMDVAVLVVNAAGEIQMANRQTHNMFGYKRGNLEGKHLSSLLAPHFSGRLSEQIQMMVCAGDASVVAGGAGGGGGSSSEGSHQGAVRELEMLGMHCDRLAFPVKLSLRKASGVGEDSAIIAMLEPAASPKSVASLWVAPTGTIAACDPRFVANFGWRASEVYGANVGALITIRFPGVQAGKATDLELGGHAFFPDDEEAEHADDYMDSMPKLLAWAKAARQDGSFRAGLQCVIAHKYDSSPLMCSLTVVEDASAGVPIHEVRIRLLSSTVDHRQILAVDRKGALVHASPELVTSLIDTLGCAPLTG
;
A
#
# COMPACT_ATOMS: atom_id res chain seq x y z
N MET A 1 48.50 -27.06 -18.06
CA MET A 1 49.96 -27.02 -18.32
C MET A 1 50.39 -25.56 -18.41
N VAL A 2 51.40 -25.18 -17.62
CA VAL A 2 52.53 -24.26 -17.91
C VAL A 2 52.29 -23.01 -18.81
N ALA A 3 52.59 -21.82 -18.24
CA ALA A 3 52.73 -20.51 -18.92
C ALA A 3 54.07 -20.40 -19.72
N PRO A 4 54.48 -19.31 -20.44
CA PRO A 4 54.75 -17.94 -19.91
C PRO A 4 54.45 -16.82 -20.98
N SER A 5 55.13 -15.65 -21.03
CA SER A 5 55.05 -14.45 -20.16
C SER A 5 55.73 -13.21 -20.82
N ILE A 6 55.63 -11.99 -20.23
CA ILE A 6 56.55 -10.81 -20.35
C ILE A 6 56.56 -10.04 -21.70
N ALA A 7 56.83 -8.72 -21.83
CA ALA A 7 56.65 -7.47 -21.03
C ALA A 7 57.10 -6.22 -21.87
N SER A 8 57.16 -5.00 -21.29
CA SER A 8 57.70 -3.70 -21.82
C SER A 8 56.87 -3.00 -22.93
N SER A 9 56.37 -1.74 -22.83
CA SER A 9 56.96 -0.38 -22.58
C SER A 9 57.73 0.19 -23.79
N SER A 10 57.65 1.47 -24.22
CA SER A 10 57.19 2.73 -23.58
C SER A 10 56.99 3.89 -24.60
N PHE A 11 56.30 4.98 -24.17
CA PHE A 11 56.46 6.41 -24.58
C PHE A 11 56.00 6.99 -25.96
N ASN A 12 55.03 7.92 -25.86
CA ASN A 12 54.82 9.23 -26.52
C ASN A 12 55.03 9.49 -28.03
N GLY A 13 54.00 10.12 -28.64
CA GLY A 13 54.09 10.88 -29.90
C GLY A 13 52.75 11.50 -30.31
N SER A 14 52.47 12.74 -29.90
CA SER A 14 51.15 13.39 -30.07
C SER A 14 51.08 14.35 -31.27
N ALA A 15 50.14 14.15 -32.21
CA ALA A 15 49.61 15.21 -33.09
C ALA A 15 48.35 14.78 -33.88
N SER A 16 47.18 15.36 -33.55
CA SER A 16 46.18 15.89 -34.51
C SER A 16 44.81 16.13 -33.82
N SER A 17 44.70 17.26 -33.11
CA SER A 17 43.47 17.67 -32.43
C SER A 17 42.51 18.43 -33.36
N SER A 18 41.56 17.74 -33.99
CA SER A 18 40.51 18.40 -34.79
C SER A 18 39.13 17.71 -34.78
N GLN A 19 39.01 16.44 -34.40
CA GLN A 19 37.71 15.72 -34.37
C GLN A 19 36.94 15.84 -33.04
N SER A 20 37.56 16.31 -31.94
CA SER A 20 36.92 16.34 -30.62
C SER A 20 35.78 17.34 -30.45
N SER A 21 35.70 18.39 -31.28
CA SER A 21 34.73 19.47 -31.08
C SER A 21 33.33 19.08 -31.58
N ALA A 22 33.25 18.51 -32.79
CA ALA A 22 31.99 18.06 -33.39
C ALA A 22 31.34 16.91 -32.59
N ALA A 23 32.15 15.97 -32.08
CA ALA A 23 31.68 14.87 -31.25
C ALA A 23 31.19 15.31 -29.85
N LYS A 24 31.64 16.46 -29.34
CA LYS A 24 31.10 17.06 -28.11
C LYS A 24 29.78 17.78 -28.36
N GLN A 25 29.69 18.58 -29.43
CA GLN A 25 28.46 19.31 -29.78
C GLN A 25 27.27 18.37 -30.05
N GLY A 26 27.45 17.35 -30.89
CA GLY A 26 26.39 16.36 -31.15
C GLY A 26 26.00 15.49 -29.95
N ARG A 27 26.79 15.52 -28.86
CA ARG A 27 26.48 14.86 -27.59
C ARG A 27 25.74 15.80 -26.63
N THR A 28 26.14 17.07 -26.53
CA THR A 28 25.37 18.07 -25.78
C THR A 28 24.00 18.33 -26.38
N ASP A 29 23.85 18.30 -27.72
CA ASP A 29 22.55 18.53 -28.37
C ASP A 29 21.59 17.34 -28.12
N LYS A 30 22.12 16.11 -28.02
CA LYS A 30 21.36 14.92 -27.61
C LYS A 30 20.98 14.93 -26.13
N GLU A 31 21.94 15.22 -25.24
CA GLU A 31 21.70 15.33 -23.80
C GLU A 31 20.71 16.50 -23.49
N GLN A 32 20.68 17.56 -24.32
CA GLN A 32 19.67 18.62 -24.25
C GLN A 32 18.30 18.20 -24.81
N GLN A 33 18.23 17.41 -25.88
CA GLN A 33 16.95 16.89 -26.39
C GLN A 33 16.32 15.87 -25.42
N GLU A 34 17.11 14.94 -24.88
CA GLU A 34 16.64 13.98 -23.87
C GLU A 34 16.21 14.71 -22.59
N GLY A 35 16.98 15.69 -22.11
CA GLY A 35 16.61 16.52 -20.96
C GLY A 35 15.35 17.38 -21.19
N GLN A 36 15.16 17.94 -22.39
CA GLN A 36 13.91 18.65 -22.74
C GLN A 36 12.72 17.70 -22.81
N GLN A 37 12.91 16.46 -23.25
CA GLN A 37 11.85 15.46 -23.35
C GLN A 37 11.45 14.93 -21.96
N GLU A 38 12.40 14.72 -21.06
CA GLU A 38 12.12 14.47 -19.64
C GLU A 38 11.43 15.66 -18.96
N GLU A 39 11.87 16.91 -19.18
CA GLU A 39 11.21 18.10 -18.62
C GLU A 39 9.78 18.26 -19.14
N LEU A 40 9.51 17.91 -20.40
CA LEU A 40 8.17 17.93 -20.98
C LEU A 40 7.26 16.84 -20.37
N VAL A 41 7.81 15.65 -20.10
CA VAL A 41 7.10 14.54 -19.41
C VAL A 41 6.82 14.87 -17.95
N ASP A 42 7.74 15.52 -17.24
CA ASP A 42 7.54 15.98 -15.86
C ASP A 42 6.55 17.16 -15.78
N ARG A 43 6.54 18.07 -16.76
CA ARG A 43 5.56 19.18 -16.81
C ARG A 43 4.17 18.70 -17.18
N THR A 44 4.05 17.75 -18.12
CA THR A 44 2.75 17.14 -18.47
C THR A 44 2.21 16.29 -17.32
N SER A 45 3.05 15.49 -16.66
CA SER A 45 2.64 14.71 -15.48
C SER A 45 2.26 15.62 -14.29
N SER A 46 2.98 16.72 -14.05
CA SER A 46 2.62 17.70 -13.01
C SER A 46 1.29 18.41 -13.30
N PHE A 47 0.93 18.63 -14.56
CA PHE A 47 -0.37 19.21 -14.92
C PHE A 47 -1.51 18.18 -14.81
N GLU A 48 -1.31 16.96 -15.33
CA GLU A 48 -2.26 15.84 -15.22
C GLU A 48 -2.59 15.56 -13.74
N ASN A 49 -1.59 15.46 -12.88
CA ASN A 49 -1.76 15.28 -11.43
C ASN A 49 -2.51 16.44 -10.74
N GLY A 50 -2.33 17.68 -11.22
CA GLY A 50 -3.06 18.85 -10.72
C GLY A 50 -4.56 18.77 -11.04
N VAL A 51 -4.89 18.50 -12.31
CA VAL A 51 -6.27 18.29 -12.77
C VAL A 51 -6.93 17.11 -12.04
N PHE A 52 -6.21 16.00 -11.89
CA PHE A 52 -6.70 14.84 -11.14
C PHE A 52 -6.95 15.18 -9.66
N GLY A 53 -6.06 15.93 -9.01
CA GLY A 53 -6.27 16.41 -7.64
C GLY A 53 -7.58 17.19 -7.47
N VAL A 54 -7.86 18.14 -8.37
CA VAL A 54 -9.13 18.88 -8.38
C VAL A 54 -10.33 17.94 -8.55
N LEU A 55 -10.28 17.04 -9.53
CA LEU A 55 -11.36 16.08 -9.80
C LEU A 55 -11.63 15.18 -8.58
N VAL A 56 -10.60 14.65 -7.90
CA VAL A 56 -10.80 13.82 -6.69
C VAL A 56 -11.39 14.63 -5.53
N THR A 57 -10.94 15.87 -5.29
CA THR A 57 -11.53 16.69 -4.22
C THR A 57 -13.04 16.91 -4.42
N LEU A 58 -13.47 17.19 -5.66
CA LEU A 58 -14.88 17.37 -6.01
C LEU A 58 -15.71 16.09 -5.90
N VAL A 59 -15.14 14.93 -6.25
CA VAL A 59 -15.82 13.63 -6.15
C VAL A 59 -15.95 13.19 -4.68
N LYS A 60 -14.94 13.47 -3.84
CA LYS A 60 -14.89 13.02 -2.44
C LYS A 60 -15.88 13.77 -1.54
N GLU A 61 -16.11 15.07 -1.72
CA GLU A 61 -17.09 15.82 -0.90
C GLU A 61 -18.53 15.30 -1.09
N ASN A 62 -18.84 14.69 -2.23
CA ASN A 62 -20.12 14.00 -2.48
C ASN A 62 -20.32 12.71 -1.67
N SER A 63 -19.35 12.29 -0.85
CA SER A 63 -19.40 11.04 -0.09
C SER A 63 -19.89 11.16 1.36
N GLU A 64 -19.73 12.32 1.98
CA GLU A 64 -20.09 12.54 3.40
C GLU A 64 -21.57 12.96 3.57
N THR A 65 -22.21 13.42 2.49
CA THR A 65 -23.65 13.68 2.51
C THR A 65 -24.42 12.38 2.22
N HIS A 66 -25.36 12.03 3.10
CA HIS A 66 -26.29 10.92 2.85
C HIS A 66 -27.14 11.21 1.60
N ILE A 67 -26.72 10.71 0.44
CA ILE A 67 -27.46 10.82 -0.83
C ILE A 67 -28.79 10.08 -0.68
N ARG A 68 -29.84 10.83 -0.28
CA ARG A 68 -31.20 10.31 -0.22
C ARG A 68 -31.61 9.90 -1.63
N ILE A 69 -32.18 8.70 -1.77
CA ILE A 69 -32.67 8.15 -3.06
C ILE A 69 -33.56 9.16 -3.82
N ARG A 70 -34.31 9.99 -3.08
CA ARG A 70 -35.10 11.11 -3.61
C ARG A 70 -34.32 12.05 -4.54
N TRP A 71 -33.06 12.38 -4.23
CA TRP A 71 -32.22 13.24 -5.07
C TRP A 71 -31.81 12.57 -6.38
N VAL A 72 -31.58 11.26 -6.37
CA VAL A 72 -31.25 10.49 -7.58
C VAL A 72 -32.47 10.41 -8.50
N LEU A 73 -33.65 10.13 -7.93
CA LEU A 73 -34.90 10.12 -8.68
C LEU A 73 -35.20 11.51 -9.27
N LEU A 74 -34.97 12.59 -8.51
CA LEU A 74 -35.10 13.96 -9.01
C LEU A 74 -34.10 14.26 -10.15
N LYS A 75 -32.83 13.86 -10.03
CA LYS A 75 -31.83 14.01 -11.10
C LYS A 75 -32.25 13.27 -12.37
N VAL A 76 -32.68 12.01 -12.26
CA VAL A 76 -33.15 11.21 -13.41
C VAL A 76 -34.41 11.83 -14.04
N PHE A 77 -35.33 12.34 -13.22
CA PHE A 77 -36.51 13.05 -13.72
C PHE A 77 -36.16 14.35 -14.46
N LEU A 78 -35.26 15.17 -13.91
CA LEU A 78 -34.79 16.42 -14.56
C LEU A 78 -34.00 16.16 -15.86
N ASP A 79 -33.20 15.08 -15.91
CA ASP A 79 -32.52 14.60 -17.11
C ASP A 79 -33.55 14.18 -18.19
N THR A 80 -34.58 13.43 -17.79
CA THR A 80 -35.70 13.02 -18.66
C THR A 80 -36.46 14.24 -19.21
N TRP A 81 -36.77 15.21 -18.35
CA TRP A 81 -37.45 16.45 -18.72
C TRP A 81 -36.65 17.22 -19.78
N GLN A 82 -35.38 17.51 -19.50
CA GLN A 82 -34.54 18.28 -20.40
C GLN A 82 -34.33 17.60 -21.76
N LEU A 83 -34.19 16.26 -21.79
CA LEU A 83 -34.13 15.51 -23.05
C LEU A 83 -35.45 15.50 -23.81
N PHE A 84 -36.59 15.38 -23.10
CA PHE A 84 -37.92 15.47 -23.71
C PHE A 84 -38.13 16.82 -24.39
N THR A 85 -37.82 17.94 -23.72
CA THR A 85 -37.95 19.28 -24.30
C THR A 85 -36.94 19.56 -25.41
N THR A 86 -35.81 18.85 -25.44
CA THR A 86 -34.82 18.94 -26.53
C THR A 86 -35.33 18.30 -27.82
N VAL A 87 -36.07 17.18 -27.73
CA VAL A 87 -36.58 16.44 -28.90
C VAL A 87 -37.95 16.96 -29.35
N VAL A 88 -38.82 17.36 -28.43
CA VAL A 88 -40.21 17.77 -28.72
C VAL A 88 -40.31 19.30 -28.74
N LEU A 89 -40.47 19.87 -29.93
CA LEU A 89 -40.52 21.32 -30.18
C LEU A 89 -41.74 21.67 -31.04
N PRO A 90 -42.94 21.86 -30.44
CA PRO A 90 -44.23 22.02 -31.14
C PRO A 90 -44.21 23.02 -32.30
N ALA A 91 -43.77 24.25 -32.02
CA ALA A 91 -43.75 25.36 -32.98
C ALA A 91 -42.87 25.12 -34.24
N GLU A 92 -41.86 24.25 -34.17
CA GLU A 92 -40.94 23.98 -35.29
C GLU A 92 -41.30 22.69 -36.04
N GLN A 93 -41.89 21.72 -35.32
CA GLN A 93 -42.10 20.35 -35.80
C GLN A 93 -43.54 20.11 -36.27
N GLY A 94 -44.53 20.83 -35.74
CA GLY A 94 -45.95 20.71 -36.10
C GLY A 94 -46.78 19.79 -35.21
N TRP A 95 -46.41 19.63 -33.93
CA TRP A 95 -47.23 18.92 -32.93
C TRP A 95 -48.51 19.72 -32.59
N ASP A 96 -49.63 19.04 -32.33
CA ASP A 96 -50.88 19.67 -31.86
C ASP A 96 -50.80 19.97 -30.35
N ILE A 97 -49.88 20.86 -30.01
CA ILE A 97 -49.67 21.39 -28.66
C ILE A 97 -49.58 22.90 -28.78
N ASP A 98 -50.44 23.62 -28.07
CA ASP A 98 -50.40 25.09 -28.04
C ASP A 98 -49.05 25.57 -27.46
N SER A 99 -48.18 26.05 -28.35
CA SER A 99 -46.83 26.48 -28.01
C SER A 99 -46.80 27.76 -27.17
N ASN A 100 -47.88 28.55 -27.19
CA ASN A 100 -48.03 29.78 -26.40
C ASN A 100 -48.85 29.54 -25.12
N GLY A 101 -49.43 28.34 -24.97
CA GLY A 101 -50.19 27.95 -23.80
C GLY A 101 -49.36 27.93 -22.52
N THR A 102 -50.01 28.19 -21.39
CA THR A 102 -49.38 28.20 -20.05
C THR A 102 -48.74 26.85 -19.72
N VAL A 103 -49.40 25.74 -20.07
CA VAL A 103 -48.90 24.37 -19.84
C VAL A 103 -47.58 24.13 -20.57
N TRP A 104 -47.49 24.45 -21.86
CA TRP A 104 -46.26 24.27 -22.62
C TRP A 104 -45.16 25.25 -22.20
N SER A 105 -45.53 26.46 -21.76
CA SER A 105 -44.57 27.43 -21.21
C SER A 105 -43.89 26.91 -19.93
N VAL A 106 -44.62 26.22 -19.05
CA VAL A 106 -44.05 25.55 -17.88
C VAL A 106 -43.18 24.36 -18.28
N VAL A 107 -43.66 23.50 -19.20
CA VAL A 107 -42.90 22.33 -19.67
C VAL A 107 -41.61 22.74 -20.38
N SER A 108 -41.60 23.79 -21.20
CA SER A 108 -40.43 24.21 -21.98
C SER A 108 -39.52 25.22 -21.28
N VAL A 109 -39.66 25.42 -19.95
CA VAL A 109 -38.89 26.40 -19.17
C VAL A 109 -37.36 26.27 -19.34
N PHE A 110 -36.84 25.03 -19.44
CA PHE A 110 -35.41 24.74 -19.61
C PHE A 110 -34.88 24.95 -21.04
N ASN A 111 -35.74 25.18 -22.03
CA ASN A 111 -35.35 25.61 -23.38
C ASN A 111 -35.24 27.14 -23.51
N PHE A 112 -35.44 27.90 -22.42
CA PHE A 112 -35.22 29.35 -22.37
C PHE A 112 -36.03 30.22 -23.37
N ARG A 113 -37.04 29.67 -24.05
CA ARG A 113 -37.90 30.42 -25.00
C ARG A 113 -38.63 31.60 -24.36
N TRP A 114 -38.89 31.55 -23.05
CA TRP A 114 -39.48 32.65 -22.26
C TRP A 114 -38.62 33.92 -22.24
N LEU A 115 -37.33 33.85 -22.59
CA LEU A 115 -36.51 35.05 -22.75
C LEU A 115 -36.92 35.92 -23.95
N HIS A 116 -37.67 35.38 -24.93
CA HIS A 116 -38.21 36.18 -26.02
C HIS A 116 -39.09 37.34 -25.51
N SER A 117 -39.95 37.10 -24.51
CA SER A 117 -40.85 38.14 -23.97
C SER A 117 -40.16 39.12 -23.00
N LEU A 118 -39.00 38.75 -22.44
CA LEU A 118 -38.19 39.62 -21.57
C LEU A 118 -37.15 40.45 -22.32
N GLY A 119 -36.85 40.08 -23.56
CA GLY A 119 -35.98 40.85 -24.45
C GLY A 119 -34.50 40.51 -24.38
N TYR A 120 -33.78 41.03 -25.38
CA TYR A 120 -32.40 40.65 -25.71
C TYR A 120 -31.38 40.91 -24.58
N ASN A 121 -31.55 41.99 -23.81
CA ASN A 121 -30.62 42.32 -22.72
C ASN A 121 -30.67 41.28 -21.59
N VAL A 122 -31.85 40.74 -21.28
CA VAL A 122 -32.01 39.68 -20.26
C VAL A 122 -31.32 38.38 -20.71
N TYR A 123 -31.39 38.08 -22.01
CA TYR A 123 -30.62 36.99 -22.61
C TYR A 123 -29.11 37.20 -22.49
N LEU A 124 -28.59 38.40 -22.75
CA LEU A 124 -27.17 38.68 -22.54
C LEU A 124 -26.75 38.51 -21.07
N PHE A 125 -27.55 38.98 -20.12
CA PHE A 125 -27.27 38.76 -18.69
C PHE A 125 -27.24 37.27 -18.32
N ALA A 126 -28.16 36.46 -18.87
CA ALA A 126 -28.17 35.00 -18.64
C ALA A 126 -26.93 34.32 -19.25
N LEU A 127 -26.57 34.65 -20.49
CA LEU A 127 -25.39 34.13 -21.18
C LEU A 127 -24.09 34.46 -20.41
N TYR A 128 -23.89 35.73 -20.07
CA TYR A 128 -22.71 36.18 -19.34
C TYR A 128 -22.69 35.66 -17.89
N GLY A 129 -23.86 35.40 -17.28
CA GLY A 129 -23.94 34.72 -15.99
C GLY A 129 -23.35 33.30 -16.03
N VAL A 130 -23.70 32.50 -17.05
CA VAL A 130 -23.11 31.16 -17.24
C VAL A 130 -21.63 31.24 -17.62
N ALA A 131 -21.25 32.16 -18.50
CA ALA A 131 -19.85 32.37 -18.86
C ALA A 131 -18.99 32.75 -17.63
N ALA A 132 -19.48 33.66 -16.79
CA ALA A 132 -18.81 34.05 -15.54
C ALA A 132 -18.72 32.89 -14.55
N ALA A 133 -19.78 32.09 -14.38
CA ALA A 133 -19.76 30.91 -13.53
C ALA A 133 -18.75 29.85 -14.00
N LEU A 134 -18.58 29.70 -15.32
CA LEU A 134 -17.61 28.79 -15.92
C LEU A 134 -16.16 29.28 -15.78
N VAL A 135 -15.91 30.58 -15.99
CA VAL A 135 -14.59 31.19 -15.74
C VAL A 135 -14.22 31.11 -14.26
N LEU A 136 -15.20 31.36 -13.37
CA LEU A 136 -15.04 31.20 -11.92
C LEU A 136 -14.73 29.73 -11.55
N ALA A 137 -15.41 28.76 -12.16
CA ALA A 137 -15.12 27.34 -11.92
C ALA A 137 -13.67 26.96 -12.31
N LEU A 138 -13.15 27.52 -13.40
CA LEU A 138 -11.76 27.32 -13.81
C LEU A 138 -10.76 28.01 -12.86
N ALA A 139 -11.02 29.26 -12.49
CA ALA A 139 -10.18 29.99 -11.53
C ALA A 139 -10.12 29.28 -10.17
N LEU A 140 -11.26 28.79 -9.68
CA LEU A 140 -11.36 27.97 -8.47
C LEU A 140 -10.66 26.61 -8.63
N GLY A 141 -10.77 25.97 -9.80
CA GLY A 141 -10.04 24.74 -10.10
C GLY A 141 -8.52 24.91 -10.06
N VAL A 142 -7.99 25.96 -10.69
CA VAL A 142 -6.56 26.31 -10.63
C VAL A 142 -6.12 26.61 -9.20
N TRP A 143 -6.93 27.37 -8.44
CA TRP A 143 -6.68 27.65 -7.02
C TRP A 143 -6.62 26.36 -6.18
N VAL A 144 -7.59 25.45 -6.33
CA VAL A 144 -7.58 24.15 -5.66
C VAL A 144 -6.34 23.34 -6.06
N SER A 145 -5.97 23.31 -7.34
CA SER A 145 -4.78 22.60 -7.82
C SER A 145 -3.47 23.13 -7.22
N GLY A 146 -3.36 24.44 -6.99
CA GLY A 146 -2.21 25.06 -6.34
C GLY A 146 -2.07 24.60 -4.88
N TYR A 147 -3.13 24.79 -4.09
CA TYR A 147 -3.14 24.40 -2.66
C TYR A 147 -3.12 22.89 -2.43
N PHE A 148 -3.61 22.08 -3.38
CA PHE A 148 -3.48 20.62 -3.36
C PHE A 148 -2.00 20.19 -3.35
N LYS A 149 -1.13 20.88 -4.09
CA LYS A 149 0.33 20.64 -4.12
C LYS A 149 0.99 20.96 -2.77
N GLU A 150 0.51 21.98 -2.07
CA GLU A 150 1.03 22.43 -0.76
C GLU A 150 0.44 21.69 0.45
N ARG A 151 -0.55 20.80 0.23
CA ARG A 151 -1.30 20.05 1.25
C ARG A 151 -2.00 20.91 2.33
N LYS A 152 -2.13 22.22 2.13
CA LYS A 152 -2.71 23.17 3.09
C LYS A 152 -3.90 23.90 2.46
N PHE A 153 -5.10 23.72 3.00
CA PHE A 153 -6.29 24.43 2.54
C PHE A 153 -6.68 25.54 3.54
N PRO A 154 -6.40 26.82 3.25
CA PRO A 154 -6.69 27.91 4.19
C PRO A 154 -8.19 28.22 4.30
N LEU A 155 -8.98 27.92 3.27
CA LEU A 155 -10.41 28.26 3.18
C LEU A 155 -11.21 27.07 2.62
N ARG A 156 -12.34 26.72 3.25
CA ARG A 156 -13.22 25.62 2.81
C ARG A 156 -14.35 26.06 1.86
N TRP A 157 -14.74 27.33 1.87
CA TRP A 157 -15.83 27.84 1.02
C TRP A 157 -15.57 27.74 -0.50
N PRO A 158 -14.33 27.87 -1.04
CA PRO A 158 -14.11 27.82 -2.48
C PRO A 158 -14.42 26.42 -3.05
N ILE A 159 -14.12 25.37 -2.28
CA ILE A 159 -14.40 23.97 -2.64
C ILE A 159 -15.92 23.75 -2.67
N LYS A 160 -16.65 24.21 -1.65
CA LYS A 160 -18.12 24.15 -1.60
C LYS A 160 -18.80 24.89 -2.76
N LEU A 161 -18.25 26.04 -3.17
CA LEU A 161 -18.77 26.78 -4.32
C LEU A 161 -18.50 26.04 -5.63
N LEU A 162 -17.29 25.49 -5.81
CA LEU A 162 -16.96 24.67 -6.98
C LEU A 162 -17.82 23.40 -7.05
N TRP A 163 -18.12 22.78 -5.90
CA TRP A 163 -19.07 21.67 -5.78
C TRP A 163 -20.51 22.08 -6.14
N LEU A 164 -20.97 23.27 -5.73
CA LEU A 164 -22.28 23.79 -6.10
C LEU A 164 -22.40 24.01 -7.61
N ILE A 165 -21.39 24.65 -8.22
CA ILE A 165 -21.33 24.89 -9.66
C ILE A 165 -21.30 23.57 -10.44
N ARG A 166 -20.49 22.58 -9.98
CA ARG A 166 -20.48 21.22 -10.54
C ARG A 166 -21.87 20.57 -10.48
N THR A 167 -22.48 20.54 -9.29
CA THR A 167 -23.69 19.75 -9.02
C THR A 167 -24.91 20.34 -9.74
N LEU A 168 -25.05 21.67 -9.75
CA LEU A 168 -26.14 22.32 -10.46
C LEU A 168 -25.88 22.40 -11.97
N GLY A 169 -24.77 23.02 -12.39
CA GLY A 169 -24.51 23.35 -13.79
C GLY A 169 -24.05 22.16 -14.65
N PHE A 170 -23.14 21.33 -14.15
CA PHE A 170 -22.52 20.25 -14.94
C PHE A 170 -23.16 18.86 -14.75
N GLN A 171 -24.04 18.68 -13.75
CA GLN A 171 -24.68 17.39 -13.45
C GLN A 171 -26.22 17.40 -13.49
N THR A 172 -26.87 18.49 -13.08
CA THR A 172 -28.34 18.52 -12.92
C THR A 172 -29.03 19.27 -14.04
N PHE A 173 -28.46 20.40 -14.46
CA PHE A 173 -28.95 21.28 -15.52
C PHE A 173 -27.95 21.37 -16.68
N ASP A 174 -27.28 20.26 -16.98
CA ASP A 174 -26.24 20.15 -18.00
C ASP A 174 -26.80 20.44 -19.41
N VAL A 175 -27.93 19.83 -19.76
CA VAL A 175 -28.63 20.06 -21.02
C VAL A 175 -29.20 21.48 -21.11
N ALA A 176 -29.72 22.05 -20.00
CA ALA A 176 -30.15 23.45 -19.97
C ALA A 176 -28.98 24.44 -20.15
N CYS A 177 -27.83 24.21 -19.51
CA CYS A 177 -26.63 25.02 -19.72
C CYS A 177 -26.14 24.94 -21.18
N LEU A 178 -26.20 23.77 -21.80
CA LEU A 178 -25.93 23.60 -23.23
C LEU A 178 -26.90 24.44 -24.09
N HIS A 179 -28.22 24.37 -23.85
CA HIS A 179 -29.21 25.19 -24.58
C HIS A 179 -28.93 26.70 -24.46
N LEU A 180 -28.61 27.19 -23.27
CA LEU A 180 -28.32 28.62 -23.06
C LEU A 180 -27.02 29.08 -23.75
N LEU A 181 -25.99 28.23 -23.79
CA LEU A 181 -24.75 28.48 -24.54
C LEU A 181 -24.91 28.28 -26.06
N GLN A 182 -25.88 27.47 -26.49
CA GLN A 182 -26.22 27.27 -27.90
C GLN A 182 -27.10 28.38 -28.46
N LEU A 183 -27.91 29.02 -27.63
CA LEU A 183 -28.74 30.16 -28.03
C LEU A 183 -27.94 31.29 -28.70
N GLY A 184 -26.72 31.57 -28.25
CA GLY A 184 -25.85 32.57 -28.91
C GLY A 184 -25.23 32.17 -30.25
N ILE A 185 -25.36 30.90 -30.65
CA ILE A 185 -24.96 30.42 -31.99
C ILE A 185 -26.16 29.90 -32.79
N SER A 186 -27.39 29.99 -32.27
CA SER A 186 -28.62 29.48 -32.90
C SER A 186 -29.17 30.46 -33.94
N CYS A 187 -28.50 30.51 -35.08
CA CYS A 187 -28.86 31.35 -36.21
C CYS A 187 -29.58 30.52 -37.28
N ASN A 188 -30.40 31.19 -38.10
CA ASN A 188 -31.01 30.60 -39.28
C ASN A 188 -29.95 30.38 -40.39
N TYR A 189 -29.09 29.36 -40.23
CA TYR A 189 -28.07 28.97 -41.21
C TYR A 189 -28.68 28.22 -42.39
N THR A 190 -29.54 27.25 -42.09
CA THR A 190 -30.21 26.37 -43.06
C THR A 190 -31.70 26.36 -42.73
N GLY A 191 -32.57 26.39 -43.74
CA GLY A 191 -34.02 26.43 -43.52
C GLY A 191 -34.79 27.15 -44.61
N ALA A 192 -36.12 27.02 -44.55
CA ALA A 192 -37.05 27.62 -45.51
C ALA A 192 -37.43 29.08 -45.18
N LEU A 193 -37.32 29.49 -43.90
CA LEU A 193 -37.56 30.88 -43.52
C LEU A 193 -36.40 31.78 -43.98
N ARG A 194 -36.76 33.00 -44.40
CA ARG A 194 -35.84 34.11 -44.68
C ARG A 194 -36.16 35.26 -43.71
N PRO A 195 -35.19 36.10 -43.32
CA PRO A 195 -33.79 36.11 -43.76
C PRO A 195 -32.92 35.04 -43.07
N HIS A 196 -31.90 34.55 -43.79
CA HIS A 196 -30.82 33.72 -43.25
C HIS A 196 -29.85 34.58 -42.41
N MET A 197 -28.99 33.94 -41.60
CA MET A 197 -28.00 34.60 -40.74
C MET A 197 -28.58 35.62 -39.73
N HIS A 198 -29.80 35.35 -39.26
CA HIS A 198 -30.45 36.06 -38.16
C HIS A 198 -30.71 35.11 -37.00
N LEU A 199 -30.76 35.65 -35.78
CA LEU A 199 -30.89 34.87 -34.55
C LEU A 199 -32.30 34.28 -34.42
N ASN A 200 -32.41 32.96 -34.17
CA ASN A 200 -33.71 32.27 -34.13
C ASN A 200 -34.66 32.82 -33.05
N LEU A 201 -34.13 33.20 -31.88
CA LEU A 201 -34.94 33.76 -30.78
C LEU A 201 -35.25 35.25 -30.95
N PHE A 202 -34.39 36.03 -31.59
CA PHE A 202 -34.61 37.47 -31.83
C PHE A 202 -34.26 37.84 -33.29
N PRO A 203 -35.18 37.63 -34.25
CA PRO A 203 -34.90 37.79 -35.69
C PRO A 203 -34.45 39.19 -36.12
N GLN A 204 -34.63 40.20 -35.27
CA GLN A 204 -34.15 41.57 -35.46
C GLN A 204 -32.61 41.72 -35.41
N TYR A 205 -31.88 40.75 -34.85
CA TYR A 205 -30.42 40.78 -34.79
C TYR A 205 -29.80 39.82 -35.80
N SER A 206 -28.89 40.34 -36.64
CA SER A 206 -28.09 39.52 -37.56
C SER A 206 -26.87 38.94 -36.86
N CYS A 207 -26.63 37.63 -37.04
CA CYS A 207 -25.49 36.94 -36.46
C CYS A 207 -24.14 37.31 -37.09
N ALA A 208 -24.16 37.86 -38.31
CA ALA A 208 -22.96 38.24 -39.05
C ALA A 208 -22.52 39.70 -38.78
N LYS A 209 -23.22 40.43 -37.90
CA LYS A 209 -22.97 41.86 -37.65
C LYS A 209 -22.88 42.16 -36.15
N ALA A 210 -22.24 43.28 -35.82
CA ALA A 210 -22.31 43.86 -34.48
C ALA A 210 -23.76 44.29 -34.16
N PRO A 211 -24.23 44.17 -32.90
CA PRO A 211 -23.49 43.72 -31.73
C PRO A 211 -23.39 42.19 -31.56
N HIS A 212 -24.25 41.39 -32.22
CA HIS A 212 -24.44 39.99 -31.85
C HIS A 212 -23.22 39.09 -32.11
N ILE A 213 -22.44 39.34 -33.17
CA ILE A 213 -21.28 38.51 -33.53
C ILE A 213 -20.26 38.31 -32.40
N LEU A 214 -20.04 39.33 -31.55
CA LEU A 214 -19.14 39.22 -30.39
C LEU A 214 -19.68 38.25 -29.34
N HIS A 215 -20.98 38.33 -29.05
CA HIS A 215 -21.65 37.44 -28.11
C HIS A 215 -21.68 36.00 -28.64
N ALA A 216 -21.88 35.81 -29.95
CA ALA A 216 -21.83 34.49 -30.59
C ALA A 216 -20.46 33.82 -30.46
N ILE A 217 -19.36 34.57 -30.64
CA ILE A 217 -17.99 34.06 -30.45
C ILE A 217 -17.77 33.64 -28.98
N VAL A 218 -18.17 34.47 -28.02
CA VAL A 218 -18.09 34.13 -26.58
C VAL A 218 -18.92 32.88 -26.27
N SER A 219 -20.15 32.81 -26.78
CA SER A 219 -21.06 31.66 -26.61
C SER A 219 -20.43 30.36 -27.14
N GLY A 220 -19.83 30.40 -28.34
CA GLY A 220 -19.16 29.26 -28.96
C GLY A 220 -17.91 28.80 -28.18
N LEU A 221 -17.06 29.72 -27.73
CA LEU A 221 -15.89 29.40 -26.90
C LEU A 221 -16.31 28.81 -25.55
N CYS A 222 -17.29 29.42 -24.88
CA CYS A 222 -17.84 28.89 -23.63
C CYS A 222 -18.53 27.53 -23.81
N LEU A 223 -19.18 27.26 -24.95
CA LEU A 223 -19.79 25.96 -25.25
C LEU A 223 -18.74 24.85 -25.39
N VAL A 224 -17.66 25.07 -26.16
CA VAL A 224 -16.56 24.11 -26.31
C VAL A 224 -15.91 23.81 -24.95
N LEU A 225 -15.67 24.86 -24.17
CA LEU A 225 -15.06 24.76 -22.85
C LEU A 225 -15.98 24.07 -21.83
N PHE A 226 -17.28 24.33 -21.86
CA PHE A 226 -18.28 23.64 -21.04
C PHE A 226 -18.31 22.14 -21.35
N VAL A 227 -18.35 21.77 -22.63
CA VAL A 227 -18.33 20.35 -23.06
C VAL A 227 -17.04 19.66 -22.62
N ALA A 228 -15.88 20.31 -22.77
CA ALA A 228 -14.59 19.75 -22.32
C ALA A 228 -14.55 19.50 -20.80
N ILE A 229 -15.00 20.47 -20.00
CA ILE A 229 -15.08 20.34 -18.53
C ILE A 229 -16.09 19.25 -18.15
N ALA A 230 -17.26 19.21 -18.78
CA ALA A 230 -18.29 18.21 -18.51
C ALA A 230 -17.83 16.78 -18.82
N LEU A 231 -17.10 16.56 -19.92
CA LEU A 231 -16.52 15.26 -20.25
C LEU A 231 -15.50 14.79 -19.19
N LEU A 232 -14.64 15.70 -18.70
CA LEU A 232 -13.70 15.40 -17.60
C LEU A 232 -14.41 15.10 -16.27
N LEU A 233 -15.47 15.86 -15.93
CA LEU A 233 -16.26 15.64 -14.72
C LEU A 233 -17.02 14.30 -14.76
N ASN A 234 -17.59 13.91 -15.91
CA ASN A 234 -18.22 12.61 -16.09
C ASN A 234 -17.19 11.46 -16.06
N MET A 235 -15.98 11.66 -16.58
CA MET A 235 -14.88 10.68 -16.48
C MET A 235 -14.50 10.42 -15.02
N ALA A 236 -14.49 11.46 -14.19
CA ALA A 236 -14.14 11.39 -12.77
C ALA A 236 -15.18 10.71 -11.86
N GLU A 237 -16.39 10.43 -12.34
CA GLU A 237 -17.43 9.71 -11.55
C GLU A 237 -17.20 8.19 -11.42
N VAL A 238 -16.05 7.69 -11.89
CA VAL A 238 -15.63 6.30 -11.68
C VAL A 238 -15.41 6.00 -10.20
N GLU A 239 -16.05 4.93 -9.72
CA GLU A 239 -15.94 4.45 -8.35
C GLU A 239 -14.98 3.28 -8.30
N VAL A 240 -13.89 3.48 -7.56
CA VAL A 240 -12.79 2.53 -7.46
C VAL A 240 -13.12 1.37 -6.50
N ASN A 241 -14.07 1.55 -5.59
CA ASN A 241 -14.51 0.54 -4.63
C ASN A 241 -15.69 -0.29 -5.16
N PRO A 242 -15.50 -1.58 -5.51
CA PRO A 242 -16.57 -2.43 -6.04
C PRO A 242 -17.70 -2.66 -5.03
N LYS A 243 -17.45 -2.57 -3.71
CA LYS A 243 -18.50 -2.69 -2.68
C LYS A 243 -19.35 -1.43 -2.51
N SER A 244 -19.00 -0.31 -3.16
CA SER A 244 -19.72 0.97 -3.00
C SER A 244 -21.21 0.81 -3.26
N ARG A 245 -22.04 1.29 -2.33
CA ARG A 245 -23.51 1.31 -2.43
C ARG A 245 -24.04 2.66 -2.96
N ARG A 246 -23.16 3.59 -3.38
CA ARG A 246 -23.59 4.87 -3.95
C ARG A 246 -24.39 4.61 -5.24
N PRO A 247 -25.62 5.16 -5.38
CA PRO A 247 -26.49 4.85 -6.52
C PRO A 247 -25.92 5.31 -7.87
N LEU A 248 -25.23 6.46 -7.89
CA LEU A 248 -24.60 7.03 -9.08
C LEU A 248 -23.14 6.58 -9.28
N ALA A 249 -22.64 5.57 -8.55
CA ALA A 249 -21.28 5.08 -8.74
C ALA A 249 -21.14 4.32 -10.07
N LEU A 250 -20.12 4.68 -10.86
CA LEU A 250 -19.83 4.08 -12.16
C LEU A 250 -18.71 3.03 -12.03
N GLY A 251 -18.90 1.83 -12.59
CA GLY A 251 -17.82 0.83 -12.68
C GLY A 251 -16.81 1.18 -13.77
N HIS A 252 -17.30 1.78 -14.87
CA HIS A 252 -16.49 2.27 -15.99
C HIS A 252 -17.11 3.57 -16.54
N SER A 253 -16.45 4.71 -16.37
CA SER A 253 -17.05 6.02 -16.70
C SER A 253 -17.19 6.30 -18.20
N GLY A 254 -16.39 5.66 -19.06
CA GLY A 254 -16.41 5.89 -20.52
C GLY A 254 -17.78 5.73 -21.20
N ALA A 255 -18.71 4.96 -20.62
CA ALA A 255 -20.05 4.85 -21.19
C ALA A 255 -20.96 6.06 -20.88
N GLU A 256 -20.85 6.69 -19.71
CA GLU A 256 -21.51 7.98 -19.43
C GLU A 256 -20.86 9.13 -20.20
N VAL A 257 -19.53 9.13 -20.35
CA VAL A 257 -18.80 10.14 -21.15
C VAL A 257 -19.32 10.16 -22.60
N ALA A 258 -19.48 8.98 -23.21
CA ALA A 258 -20.07 8.85 -24.54
C ALA A 258 -21.58 9.20 -24.56
N ALA A 259 -22.35 8.81 -23.54
CA ALA A 259 -23.76 9.19 -23.44
C ALA A 259 -23.93 10.73 -23.36
N PHE A 260 -23.11 11.41 -22.55
CA PHE A 260 -23.09 12.88 -22.47
C PHE A 260 -22.72 13.53 -23.82
N ALA A 261 -21.71 13.00 -24.53
CA ALA A 261 -21.37 13.48 -25.87
C ALA A 261 -22.56 13.36 -26.85
N ILE A 262 -23.31 12.25 -26.80
CA ILE A 262 -24.52 12.07 -27.61
C ILE A 262 -25.63 13.06 -27.20
N LYS A 263 -25.80 13.37 -25.91
CA LYS A 263 -26.73 14.42 -25.45
C LYS A 263 -26.35 15.80 -25.96
N ALA A 264 -25.05 16.15 -25.95
CA ALA A 264 -24.57 17.42 -26.48
C ALA A 264 -24.75 17.52 -28.01
N LEU A 265 -24.68 16.40 -28.74
CA LEU A 265 -25.04 16.36 -30.16
C LEU A 265 -26.56 16.48 -30.38
N LEU A 266 -27.39 15.88 -29.52
CA LEU A 266 -28.86 15.99 -29.58
C LEU A 266 -29.33 17.44 -29.46
N THR A 267 -28.73 18.25 -28.59
CA THR A 267 -29.08 19.67 -28.44
C THR A 267 -28.64 20.52 -29.64
N LEU A 268 -27.55 20.15 -30.32
CA LEU A 268 -27.05 20.85 -31.51
C LEU A 268 -27.86 20.62 -32.81
N VAL A 269 -28.78 19.64 -32.86
CA VAL A 269 -29.48 19.28 -34.11
C VAL A 269 -30.21 20.49 -34.72
N ASN A 270 -31.07 21.17 -33.96
CA ASN A 270 -31.81 22.34 -34.46
C ASN A 270 -30.97 23.63 -34.52
N VAL A 271 -29.75 23.63 -33.97
CA VAL A 271 -28.80 24.75 -34.12
C VAL A 271 -28.25 24.82 -35.54
N PHE A 272 -27.98 23.66 -36.15
CA PHE A 272 -27.37 23.59 -37.50
C PHE A 272 -28.35 23.17 -38.61
N PHE A 273 -29.40 22.40 -38.31
CA PHE A 273 -30.34 21.84 -39.29
C PHE A 273 -31.76 22.41 -39.13
N GLY A 274 -32.12 23.47 -39.86
CA GLY A 274 -33.49 24.03 -39.84
C GLY A 274 -34.52 23.31 -40.72
N TRP A 275 -34.15 22.19 -41.37
CA TRP A 275 -35.11 21.35 -42.10
C TRP A 275 -35.70 20.27 -41.20
N ARG A 276 -36.96 20.43 -40.79
CA ARG A 276 -37.68 19.50 -39.89
C ARG A 276 -37.54 18.01 -40.22
N ARG A 277 -37.54 17.64 -41.52
CA ARG A 277 -37.35 16.24 -41.98
C ARG A 277 -35.95 15.70 -41.67
N VAL A 278 -34.92 16.51 -41.91
CA VAL A 278 -33.50 16.15 -41.67
C VAL A 278 -33.23 16.10 -40.17
N ALA A 279 -33.72 17.09 -39.42
CA ALA A 279 -33.63 17.12 -37.96
C ALA A 279 -34.27 15.88 -37.31
N ALA A 280 -35.47 15.47 -37.75
CA ALA A 280 -36.13 14.26 -37.25
C ALA A 280 -35.28 12.98 -37.45
N CYS A 281 -34.60 12.84 -38.60
CA CYS A 281 -33.69 11.72 -38.84
C CYS A 281 -32.49 11.72 -37.87
N PHE A 282 -31.89 12.89 -37.62
CA PHE A 282 -30.79 13.01 -36.65
C PHE A 282 -31.25 12.75 -35.21
N TYR A 283 -32.42 13.25 -34.81
CA TYR A 283 -32.99 12.94 -33.49
C TYR A 283 -33.23 11.44 -33.30
N LEU A 284 -33.71 10.72 -34.33
CA LEU A 284 -33.90 9.27 -34.25
C LEU A 284 -32.54 8.53 -34.18
N ALA A 285 -31.57 8.89 -35.03
CA ALA A 285 -30.26 8.26 -35.03
C ALA A 285 -29.50 8.44 -33.70
N LEU A 286 -29.48 9.67 -33.16
CA LEU A 286 -28.80 9.99 -31.90
C LEU A 286 -29.52 9.43 -30.68
N SER A 287 -30.86 9.40 -30.66
CA SER A 287 -31.60 8.76 -29.56
C SER A 287 -31.41 7.25 -29.55
N LEU A 288 -31.38 6.59 -30.72
CA LEU A 288 -31.03 5.17 -30.83
C LEU A 288 -29.60 4.89 -30.34
N ALA A 289 -28.64 5.74 -30.68
CA ALA A 289 -27.27 5.64 -30.17
C ALA A 289 -27.21 5.80 -28.64
N LEU A 290 -27.96 6.74 -28.06
CA LEU A 290 -28.06 6.94 -26.61
C LEU A 290 -28.68 5.72 -25.90
N ALA A 291 -29.76 5.17 -26.45
CA ALA A 291 -30.41 3.99 -25.91
C ALA A 291 -29.53 2.74 -26.00
N TYR A 292 -28.85 2.53 -27.13
CA TYR A 292 -27.85 1.47 -27.29
C TYR A 292 -26.73 1.59 -26.25
N GLN A 293 -26.21 2.80 -26.03
CA GLN A 293 -25.11 3.04 -25.10
C GLN A 293 -25.48 2.66 -23.65
N TYR A 294 -26.67 3.04 -23.19
CA TYR A 294 -27.14 2.65 -21.86
C TYR A 294 -27.48 1.16 -21.76
N LEU A 295 -28.05 0.57 -22.82
CA LEU A 295 -28.49 -0.83 -22.83
C LEU A 295 -27.32 -1.82 -22.92
N ARG A 296 -26.30 -1.54 -23.74
CA ARG A 296 -25.14 -2.43 -23.96
C ARG A 296 -24.15 -2.41 -22.79
N TRP A 297 -23.92 -1.24 -22.17
CA TRP A 297 -22.80 -1.07 -21.23
C TRP A 297 -23.20 -0.98 -19.75
N SER A 298 -24.45 -0.62 -19.42
CA SER A 298 -24.96 -0.59 -18.03
C SER A 298 -23.99 0.02 -17.00
N PRO A 299 -23.56 1.29 -17.17
CA PRO A 299 -22.36 1.87 -16.54
C PRO A 299 -22.38 1.93 -15.01
N HIS A 300 -23.56 2.03 -14.40
CA HIS A 300 -23.67 2.15 -12.95
C HIS A 300 -23.45 0.80 -12.28
N LEU A 301 -22.73 0.80 -11.15
CA LEU A 301 -22.64 -0.39 -10.30
C LEU A 301 -24.03 -0.83 -9.82
N VAL A 302 -24.92 0.11 -9.48
CA VAL A 302 -26.24 -0.19 -8.91
C VAL A 302 -27.27 -0.48 -10.00
N ALA A 303 -27.72 -1.74 -10.09
CA ALA A 303 -28.53 -2.24 -11.20
C ALA A 303 -29.85 -1.49 -11.45
N TRP A 304 -30.55 -1.02 -10.41
CA TRP A 304 -31.82 -0.29 -10.60
C TRP A 304 -31.64 1.06 -11.29
N VAL A 305 -30.48 1.71 -11.15
CA VAL A 305 -30.18 2.98 -11.82
C VAL A 305 -29.98 2.76 -13.32
N ASN A 306 -29.34 1.65 -13.71
CA ASN A 306 -29.26 1.25 -15.12
C ASN A 306 -30.64 1.01 -15.73
N TYR A 307 -31.56 0.36 -15.01
CA TYR A 307 -32.93 0.15 -15.51
C TYR A 307 -33.65 1.50 -15.76
N LEU A 308 -33.54 2.45 -14.82
CA LEU A 308 -34.14 3.79 -15.00
C LEU A 308 -33.53 4.51 -16.20
N LYS A 309 -32.18 4.57 -16.30
CA LYS A 309 -31.48 5.26 -17.40
C LYS A 309 -31.81 4.66 -18.77
N THR A 310 -31.88 3.33 -18.90
CA THR A 310 -32.32 2.69 -20.15
C THR A 310 -33.78 3.01 -20.46
N GLY A 311 -34.67 3.00 -19.45
CA GLY A 311 -36.05 3.45 -19.57
C GLY A 311 -36.15 4.86 -20.15
N VAL A 312 -35.47 5.84 -19.54
CA VAL A 312 -35.41 7.24 -20.02
C VAL A 312 -34.98 7.31 -21.48
N SER A 313 -33.85 6.68 -21.83
CA SER A 313 -33.34 6.71 -23.21
C SER A 313 -34.30 6.07 -24.22
N THR A 314 -35.07 5.04 -23.81
CA THR A 314 -36.08 4.39 -24.67
C THR A 314 -37.29 5.29 -24.88
N THR A 315 -37.70 6.06 -23.86
CA THR A 315 -38.72 7.12 -24.01
C THR A 315 -38.27 8.22 -24.98
N VAL A 316 -37.00 8.61 -24.97
CA VAL A 316 -36.46 9.58 -25.95
C VAL A 316 -36.49 9.03 -27.39
N VAL A 317 -36.16 7.74 -27.58
CA VAL A 317 -36.33 7.06 -28.88
C VAL A 317 -37.79 7.05 -29.33
N TRP A 318 -38.74 6.83 -28.42
CA TRP A 318 -40.18 6.88 -28.74
C TRP A 318 -40.62 8.27 -29.22
N CYS A 319 -40.18 9.34 -28.57
CA CYS A 319 -40.43 10.72 -29.03
C CYS A 319 -39.83 10.97 -30.42
N ALA A 320 -38.61 10.51 -30.68
CA ALA A 320 -37.97 10.70 -31.98
C ALA A 320 -38.59 9.85 -33.11
N ALA A 321 -39.06 8.64 -32.79
CA ALA A 321 -39.74 7.76 -33.75
C ALA A 321 -41.15 8.29 -34.10
N THR A 322 -41.90 8.80 -33.13
CA THR A 322 -43.19 9.45 -33.37
C THR A 322 -43.03 10.80 -34.08
N LEU A 323 -41.95 11.56 -33.81
CA LEU A 323 -41.57 12.74 -34.59
C LEU A 323 -41.32 12.41 -36.07
N MET A 324 -40.65 11.30 -36.38
CA MET A 324 -40.44 10.86 -37.76
C MET A 324 -41.79 10.57 -38.47
N LEU A 325 -42.72 9.90 -37.82
CA LEU A 325 -44.07 9.65 -38.38
C LEU A 325 -44.88 10.93 -38.57
N LEU A 326 -44.77 11.89 -37.64
CA LEU A 326 -45.40 13.20 -37.75
C LEU A 326 -44.86 13.98 -38.97
N VAL A 327 -43.54 14.03 -39.15
CA VAL A 327 -42.87 14.94 -40.10
C VAL A 327 -42.83 14.40 -41.54
N PHE A 328 -42.94 13.08 -41.73
CA PHE A 328 -43.01 12.45 -43.06
C PHE A 328 -44.43 12.25 -43.59
N GLU A 329 -45.47 12.35 -42.75
CA GLU A 329 -46.90 12.33 -43.14
C GLU A 329 -47.29 11.15 -44.10
N PRO A 330 -46.87 9.89 -43.84
CA PRO A 330 -46.98 8.80 -44.81
C PRO A 330 -48.44 8.49 -45.19
N GLY A 331 -48.78 8.71 -46.47
CA GLY A 331 -50.11 8.42 -47.03
C GLY A 331 -51.21 9.43 -46.68
N VAL A 332 -50.89 10.55 -46.02
CA VAL A 332 -51.90 11.53 -45.56
C VAL A 332 -52.17 12.58 -46.65
N LYS A 333 -53.45 12.74 -47.05
CA LYS A 333 -53.88 13.83 -47.95
C LYS A 333 -53.91 15.17 -47.20
N GLN A 334 -53.75 16.27 -47.93
CA GLN A 334 -53.55 17.62 -47.40
C GLN A 334 -54.62 18.09 -46.39
N GLN A 335 -55.87 17.62 -46.52
CA GLN A 335 -57.01 17.89 -45.62
C GLN A 335 -56.99 17.09 -44.31
N GLY A 336 -56.23 16.00 -44.21
CA GLY A 336 -56.19 15.12 -43.03
C GLY A 336 -55.04 15.42 -42.05
N ARG A 337 -54.23 16.46 -42.31
CA ARG A 337 -52.98 16.69 -41.56
C ARG A 337 -53.19 17.13 -40.12
N ASP A 338 -54.23 17.91 -39.83
CA ASP A 338 -54.53 18.34 -38.46
C ASP A 338 -54.97 17.15 -37.60
N SER A 339 -55.78 16.25 -38.17
CA SER A 339 -56.15 14.97 -37.56
C SER A 339 -54.95 14.03 -37.38
N TRP A 340 -54.01 14.02 -38.32
CA TRP A 340 -52.76 13.25 -38.21
C TRP A 340 -51.87 13.78 -37.07
N SER A 341 -51.68 15.10 -36.98
CA SER A 341 -50.89 15.70 -35.89
C SER A 341 -51.52 15.45 -34.53
N LYS A 342 -52.85 15.56 -34.40
CA LYS A 342 -53.61 15.16 -33.20
C LYS A 342 -53.35 13.72 -32.81
N LEU A 343 -53.51 12.79 -33.76
CA LEU A 343 -53.28 11.37 -33.53
C LEU A 343 -51.82 11.09 -33.09
N MET A 344 -50.84 11.64 -33.80
CA MET A 344 -49.41 11.45 -33.48
C MET A 344 -49.04 12.06 -32.11
N THR A 345 -49.61 13.20 -31.74
CA THR A 345 -49.40 13.83 -30.42
C THR A 345 -49.95 12.94 -29.29
N ILE A 346 -51.13 12.37 -29.46
CA ILE A 346 -51.73 11.42 -28.50
C ILE A 346 -50.91 10.13 -28.41
N VAL A 347 -50.46 9.58 -29.55
CA VAL A 347 -49.60 8.38 -29.60
C VAL A 347 -48.25 8.63 -28.92
N MET A 348 -47.63 9.79 -29.15
CA MET A 348 -46.40 10.20 -28.45
C MET A 348 -46.61 10.20 -26.94
N LEU A 349 -47.60 10.95 -26.44
CA LEU A 349 -47.87 11.11 -25.00
C LEU A 349 -48.24 9.79 -24.31
N SER A 350 -49.15 9.02 -24.89
CA SER A 350 -49.61 7.75 -24.32
C SER A 350 -48.52 6.67 -24.30
N GLY A 351 -47.61 6.68 -25.28
CA GLY A 351 -46.51 5.72 -25.35
C GLY A 351 -45.30 6.02 -24.45
N LEU A 352 -45.22 7.19 -23.79
CA LEU A 352 -44.07 7.56 -22.93
C LEU A 352 -43.81 6.54 -21.81
N ALA A 353 -44.86 6.17 -21.06
CA ALA A 353 -44.76 5.24 -19.94
C ALA A 353 -44.57 3.76 -20.37
N PRO A 354 -45.28 3.24 -21.39
CA PRO A 354 -44.96 1.94 -22.00
C PRO A 354 -43.52 1.83 -22.50
N ALA A 355 -43.01 2.85 -23.21
CA ALA A 355 -41.63 2.87 -23.71
C ALA A 355 -40.60 2.86 -22.56
N PHE A 356 -40.87 3.63 -21.50
CA PHE A 356 -40.05 3.63 -20.29
C PHE A 356 -39.99 2.23 -19.64
N GLY A 357 -41.15 1.60 -19.44
CA GLY A 357 -41.26 0.26 -18.86
C GLY A 357 -40.58 -0.82 -19.71
N ALA A 358 -40.70 -0.73 -21.05
CA ALA A 358 -40.02 -1.62 -21.98
C ALA A 358 -38.49 -1.49 -21.86
N GLY A 359 -37.95 -0.27 -21.81
CA GLY A 359 -36.52 -0.02 -21.62
C GLY A 359 -35.97 -0.54 -20.27
N MET A 360 -36.75 -0.40 -19.19
CA MET A 360 -36.41 -0.99 -17.89
C MET A 360 -36.37 -2.53 -17.95
N LEU A 361 -37.37 -3.15 -18.60
CA LEU A 361 -37.50 -4.60 -18.70
C LEU A 361 -36.38 -5.20 -19.57
N LEU A 362 -36.08 -4.61 -20.72
CA LEU A 362 -35.00 -5.03 -21.62
C LEU A 362 -33.65 -5.03 -20.91
N SER A 363 -33.31 -3.95 -20.20
CA SER A 363 -32.08 -3.83 -19.41
C SER A 363 -31.99 -4.89 -18.30
N ARG A 364 -33.10 -5.13 -17.59
CA ARG A 364 -33.19 -6.20 -16.58
C ARG A 364 -33.02 -7.60 -17.18
N ILE A 365 -33.55 -7.86 -18.36
CA ILE A 365 -33.40 -9.15 -19.07
C ILE A 365 -31.96 -9.33 -19.55
N MET A 366 -31.35 -8.33 -20.19
CA MET A 366 -29.99 -8.45 -20.75
C MET A 366 -28.95 -8.66 -19.66
N ILE A 367 -28.95 -7.83 -18.60
CA ILE A 367 -28.00 -7.98 -17.48
C ILE A 367 -28.17 -9.37 -16.82
N ARG A 368 -29.41 -9.78 -16.51
CA ARG A 368 -29.68 -11.09 -15.91
C ARG A 368 -29.25 -12.25 -16.81
N ARG A 369 -29.51 -12.18 -18.12
CA ARG A 369 -29.13 -13.22 -19.09
C ARG A 369 -27.60 -13.34 -19.16
N MET A 370 -26.88 -12.23 -19.26
CA MET A 370 -25.41 -12.21 -19.32
C MET A 370 -24.80 -12.82 -18.05
N THR A 371 -25.13 -12.28 -16.87
CA THR A 371 -24.61 -12.79 -15.59
C THR A 371 -24.99 -14.26 -15.35
N SER A 372 -26.23 -14.65 -15.65
CA SER A 372 -26.68 -16.04 -15.40
C SER A 372 -26.06 -17.04 -16.35
N THR A 373 -25.74 -16.65 -17.59
CA THR A 373 -25.06 -17.52 -18.56
C THR A 373 -23.62 -17.73 -18.15
N THR A 374 -22.86 -16.65 -17.88
CA THR A 374 -21.46 -16.73 -17.45
C THR A 374 -21.29 -17.58 -16.19
N LEU A 375 -22.12 -17.36 -15.17
CA LEU A 375 -22.04 -18.12 -13.92
C LEU A 375 -22.44 -19.60 -14.08
N LYS A 376 -23.27 -19.94 -15.07
CA LYS A 376 -23.57 -21.35 -15.41
C LYS A 376 -22.41 -22.02 -16.13
N CYS A 377 -21.77 -21.35 -17.08
CA CYS A 377 -20.60 -21.88 -17.77
C CYS A 377 -19.45 -22.14 -16.77
N LEU A 378 -19.13 -21.16 -15.92
CA LEU A 378 -18.09 -21.32 -14.88
C LEU A 378 -18.43 -22.43 -13.86
N LYS A 379 -19.70 -22.61 -13.48
CA LYS A 379 -20.10 -23.70 -12.58
C LYS A 379 -19.95 -25.10 -13.23
N ASN A 380 -20.11 -25.18 -14.55
CA ASN A 380 -20.06 -26.44 -15.31
C ASN A 380 -18.66 -26.74 -15.89
N MET A 381 -17.67 -25.91 -15.59
CA MET A 381 -16.29 -26.01 -16.08
C MET A 381 -15.60 -27.27 -15.56
N ARG A 382 -14.89 -28.01 -16.44
CA ARG A 382 -14.02 -29.12 -16.01
C ARG A 382 -12.60 -28.59 -15.71
N PRO A 383 -11.83 -29.24 -14.81
CA PRO A 383 -10.47 -28.80 -14.48
C PRO A 383 -9.48 -28.78 -15.65
N SER A 384 -9.81 -29.48 -16.75
CA SER A 384 -9.02 -29.53 -17.99
C SER A 384 -9.25 -28.36 -18.95
N ASP A 385 -10.36 -27.65 -18.82
CA ASP A 385 -10.82 -26.67 -19.79
C ASP A 385 -10.09 -25.33 -19.52
N ARG A 386 -9.74 -24.55 -20.56
CA ARG A 386 -9.11 -23.23 -20.36
C ARG A 386 -10.17 -22.19 -19.99
N LEU A 387 -9.86 -21.26 -19.07
CA LEU A 387 -10.82 -20.23 -18.64
C LEU A 387 -11.29 -19.31 -19.78
N GLU A 388 -10.46 -19.14 -20.82
CA GLU A 388 -10.78 -18.37 -22.03
C GLU A 388 -11.91 -19.03 -22.85
N ASP A 389 -11.81 -20.34 -23.09
CA ASP A 389 -12.74 -21.11 -23.94
C ASP A 389 -14.11 -21.34 -23.27
N VAL A 390 -14.19 -21.20 -21.94
CA VAL A 390 -15.42 -21.45 -21.15
C VAL A 390 -16.38 -20.25 -21.16
N VAL A 391 -15.92 -19.05 -21.51
CA VAL A 391 -16.65 -17.79 -21.33
C VAL A 391 -16.84 -17.02 -22.63
N GLU A 392 -17.29 -17.71 -23.69
CA GLU A 392 -17.58 -17.16 -25.03
C GLU A 392 -18.52 -15.94 -25.04
N ASN A 393 -19.31 -15.74 -23.98
CA ASN A 393 -20.31 -14.66 -23.91
C ASN A 393 -19.75 -13.30 -23.45
N ILE A 394 -18.47 -13.22 -23.10
CA ILE A 394 -17.77 -11.99 -22.72
C ILE A 394 -16.92 -11.51 -23.91
N THR A 395 -17.19 -10.29 -24.39
CA THR A 395 -16.52 -9.72 -25.57
C THR A 395 -15.60 -8.56 -25.25
N ASP A 396 -15.78 -7.93 -24.09
CA ASP A 396 -15.09 -6.71 -23.69
C ASP A 396 -14.75 -6.76 -22.18
N PRO A 397 -13.63 -6.16 -21.73
CA PRO A 397 -13.30 -6.05 -20.30
C PRO A 397 -14.41 -5.45 -19.42
N ARG A 398 -15.30 -4.62 -19.98
CA ARG A 398 -16.48 -4.07 -19.30
C ARG A 398 -17.52 -5.14 -18.98
N ASP A 399 -17.66 -6.17 -19.81
CA ASP A 399 -18.58 -7.29 -19.57
C ASP A 399 -18.16 -8.07 -18.30
N VAL A 400 -16.85 -8.26 -18.11
CA VAL A 400 -16.27 -8.89 -16.91
C VAL A 400 -16.64 -8.11 -15.65
N GLU A 401 -16.54 -6.78 -15.68
CA GLU A 401 -16.94 -5.93 -14.54
C GLU A 401 -18.44 -6.10 -14.23
N ILE A 402 -19.31 -6.05 -15.25
CA ILE A 402 -20.76 -6.19 -15.08
C ILE A 402 -21.12 -7.54 -14.44
N VAL A 403 -20.45 -8.64 -14.83
CA VAL A 403 -20.67 -9.96 -14.22
C VAL A 403 -20.09 -10.03 -12.81
N ALA A 404 -18.89 -9.48 -12.57
CA ALA A 404 -18.22 -9.47 -11.27
C ALA A 404 -19.01 -8.73 -10.17
N ARG A 405 -19.96 -7.85 -10.54
CA ARG A 405 -20.95 -7.23 -9.61
C ARG A 405 -21.77 -8.26 -8.81
N CYS A 406 -21.73 -9.55 -9.16
CA CYS A 406 -22.38 -10.63 -8.39
C CYS A 406 -21.96 -10.65 -6.90
N CYS A 407 -20.72 -10.25 -6.57
CA CYS A 407 -20.24 -10.11 -5.18
C CYS A 407 -21.05 -9.12 -4.32
N ARG A 408 -21.87 -8.26 -4.93
CA ARG A 408 -22.62 -7.20 -4.23
C ARG A 408 -24.04 -7.62 -3.83
N VAL A 409 -24.51 -8.78 -4.28
CA VAL A 409 -25.91 -9.22 -4.13
C VAL A 409 -26.17 -9.92 -2.77
N GLY A 410 -25.11 -10.25 -2.02
CA GLY A 410 -25.18 -10.90 -0.71
C GLY A 410 -24.27 -10.26 0.34
N LEU A 411 -24.30 -8.93 0.50
CA LEU A 411 -23.68 -8.27 1.65
C LEU A 411 -24.68 -8.18 2.82
N ASP A 412 -24.31 -8.73 3.97
CA ASP A 412 -24.99 -8.50 5.23
C ASP A 412 -25.01 -7.00 5.62
N PRO A 413 -25.88 -6.59 6.56
CA PRO A 413 -25.89 -5.22 7.08
C PRO A 413 -24.52 -4.78 7.65
N ALA A 414 -23.73 -5.73 8.17
CA ALA A 414 -22.38 -5.54 8.70
C ALA A 414 -21.27 -5.51 7.61
N GLY A 415 -21.59 -5.74 6.34
CA GLY A 415 -20.65 -5.62 5.23
C GLY A 415 -19.78 -6.84 4.92
N PHE A 416 -19.96 -7.95 5.65
CA PHE A 416 -19.37 -9.24 5.31
C PHE A 416 -19.98 -9.79 3.99
N LEU A 417 -19.19 -10.59 3.27
CA LEU A 417 -19.61 -11.28 2.05
C LEU A 417 -19.55 -12.79 2.28
N ASP A 418 -20.56 -13.50 1.81
CA ASP A 418 -20.54 -14.96 1.67
C ASP A 418 -19.30 -15.40 0.85
N PRO A 419 -18.39 -16.23 1.41
CA PRO A 419 -17.20 -16.73 0.73
C PRO A 419 -17.52 -17.36 -0.64
N GLY A 420 -18.64 -18.07 -0.75
CA GLY A 420 -19.03 -18.74 -1.99
C GLY A 420 -19.45 -17.79 -3.12
N VAL A 421 -19.78 -16.52 -2.81
CA VAL A 421 -20.04 -15.47 -3.81
C VAL A 421 -18.75 -14.72 -4.16
N MET A 422 -17.87 -14.53 -3.17
CA MET A 422 -16.54 -13.95 -3.36
C MET A 422 -15.69 -14.80 -4.32
N GLU A 423 -15.71 -16.13 -4.16
CA GLU A 423 -15.00 -17.06 -5.02
C GLU A 423 -15.47 -16.99 -6.49
N ARG A 424 -16.79 -16.98 -6.73
CA ARG A 424 -17.37 -16.85 -8.08
C ARG A 424 -16.93 -15.55 -8.76
N ALA A 425 -16.91 -14.44 -8.02
CA ALA A 425 -16.43 -13.17 -8.54
C ALA A 425 -14.91 -13.21 -8.85
N ALA A 426 -14.12 -13.86 -8.00
CA ALA A 426 -12.69 -14.07 -8.25
C ALA A 426 -12.44 -14.94 -9.50
N GLN A 427 -13.23 -16.00 -9.71
CA GLN A 427 -13.16 -16.84 -10.92
C GLN A 427 -13.50 -16.04 -12.19
N VAL A 428 -14.56 -15.22 -12.17
CA VAL A 428 -14.92 -14.32 -13.29
C VAL A 428 -13.78 -13.35 -13.63
N ILE A 429 -13.16 -12.72 -12.64
CA ILE A 429 -12.07 -11.76 -12.85
C ILE A 429 -10.78 -12.50 -13.31
N LYS A 430 -10.51 -13.71 -12.80
CA LYS A 430 -9.40 -14.56 -13.32
C LYS A 430 -9.61 -14.94 -14.80
N ALA A 431 -10.83 -15.30 -15.20
CA ALA A 431 -11.16 -15.55 -16.61
C ALA A 431 -10.95 -14.29 -17.46
N GLY A 432 -11.43 -13.14 -16.99
CA GLY A 432 -11.24 -11.86 -17.68
C GLY A 432 -9.77 -11.46 -17.88
N LEU A 433 -8.89 -11.78 -16.92
CA LEU A 433 -7.45 -11.55 -17.07
C LEU A 433 -6.79 -12.46 -18.11
N ALA A 434 -7.26 -13.71 -18.23
CA ALA A 434 -6.80 -14.64 -19.26
C ALA A 434 -7.25 -14.19 -20.67
N MET A 435 -8.51 -13.76 -20.80
CA MET A 435 -9.07 -13.25 -22.06
C MET A 435 -8.50 -11.88 -22.48
N PHE A 436 -8.15 -11.00 -21.53
CA PHE A 436 -7.71 -9.62 -21.81
C PHE A 436 -6.40 -9.24 -21.10
N PRO A 437 -5.28 -9.96 -21.34
CA PRO A 437 -4.02 -9.76 -20.60
C PRO A 437 -3.36 -8.40 -20.87
N THR A 438 -3.61 -7.81 -22.03
CA THR A 438 -3.10 -6.48 -22.42
C THR A 438 -3.93 -5.32 -21.84
N SER A 439 -5.07 -5.58 -21.22
CA SER A 439 -5.98 -4.54 -20.75
C SER A 439 -5.57 -3.99 -19.39
N ALA A 440 -5.00 -2.78 -19.37
CA ALA A 440 -4.72 -2.05 -18.12
C ALA A 440 -5.95 -1.91 -17.22
N TYR A 441 -7.16 -1.74 -17.79
CA TYR A 441 -8.41 -1.70 -17.03
C TYR A 441 -8.69 -3.03 -16.32
N MET A 442 -8.45 -4.17 -16.97
CA MET A 442 -8.70 -5.49 -16.38
C MET A 442 -7.74 -5.78 -15.21
N VAL A 443 -6.47 -5.38 -15.33
CA VAL A 443 -5.48 -5.45 -14.24
C VAL A 443 -5.90 -4.55 -13.06
N LEU A 444 -6.38 -3.33 -13.33
CA LEU A 444 -6.89 -2.43 -12.29
C LEU A 444 -8.18 -2.93 -11.62
N LEU A 445 -9.09 -3.56 -12.38
CA LEU A 445 -10.29 -4.18 -11.83
C LEU A 445 -9.92 -5.30 -10.84
N HIS A 446 -8.96 -6.15 -11.19
CA HIS A 446 -8.45 -7.18 -10.29
C HIS A 446 -7.71 -6.59 -9.08
N ALA A 447 -6.91 -5.53 -9.26
CA ALA A 447 -6.27 -4.83 -8.15
C ALA A 447 -7.31 -4.25 -7.16
N ASN A 448 -8.34 -3.58 -7.68
CA ASN A 448 -9.44 -3.03 -6.88
C ASN A 448 -10.20 -4.13 -6.11
N PHE A 449 -10.42 -5.28 -6.74
CA PHE A 449 -11.02 -6.45 -6.11
C PHE A 449 -10.14 -7.03 -4.99
N MET A 450 -8.83 -7.17 -5.20
CA MET A 450 -7.91 -7.64 -4.15
C MET A 450 -7.89 -6.71 -2.93
N ILE A 451 -7.79 -5.39 -3.14
CA ILE A 451 -7.70 -4.41 -2.06
C ILE A 451 -9.00 -4.36 -1.25
N ASP A 452 -10.15 -4.13 -1.91
CA ASP A 452 -11.40 -3.83 -1.20
C ASP A 452 -12.27 -5.07 -0.93
N VAL A 453 -12.13 -6.15 -1.71
CA VAL A 453 -12.90 -7.39 -1.52
C VAL A 453 -12.15 -8.44 -0.73
N LEU A 454 -10.92 -8.77 -1.14
CA LEU A 454 -10.10 -9.79 -0.47
C LEU A 454 -9.30 -9.25 0.73
N GLY A 455 -9.16 -7.92 0.87
CA GLY A 455 -8.34 -7.27 1.91
C GLY A 455 -6.83 -7.29 1.64
N VAL A 456 -6.38 -7.97 0.57
CA VAL A 456 -4.98 -8.24 0.23
C VAL A 456 -4.34 -7.00 -0.41
N SER A 457 -4.01 -6.03 0.43
CA SER A 457 -3.68 -4.66 0.00
C SER A 457 -2.30 -4.51 -0.65
N GLN A 458 -1.27 -5.26 -0.22
CA GLN A 458 0.06 -5.15 -0.84
C GLN A 458 0.08 -5.81 -2.22
N SER A 459 -0.39 -7.06 -2.33
CA SER A 459 -0.55 -7.73 -3.63
C SER A 459 -1.46 -6.93 -4.59
N GLY A 460 -2.53 -6.33 -4.05
CA GLY A 460 -3.35 -5.31 -4.72
C GLY A 460 -2.53 -4.17 -5.32
N SER A 461 -1.72 -3.51 -4.48
CA SER A 461 -0.90 -2.36 -4.85
C SER A 461 0.17 -2.69 -5.89
N ARG A 462 0.78 -3.89 -5.82
CA ARG A 462 1.72 -4.37 -6.84
C ARG A 462 1.06 -4.44 -8.22
N ARG A 463 -0.17 -4.97 -8.32
CA ARG A 463 -0.89 -4.98 -9.60
C ARG A 463 -1.31 -3.60 -10.11
N VAL A 464 -1.48 -2.60 -9.24
CA VAL A 464 -1.62 -1.19 -9.68
C VAL A 464 -0.32 -0.68 -10.33
N GLN A 465 0.84 -1.17 -9.91
CA GLN A 465 2.12 -0.87 -10.56
C GLN A 465 2.30 -1.64 -11.88
N ASP A 466 1.89 -2.91 -11.95
CA ASP A 466 1.93 -3.68 -13.21
C ASP A 466 1.07 -3.01 -14.30
N ALA A 467 -0.09 -2.46 -13.95
CA ALA A 467 -0.93 -1.67 -14.86
C ALA A 467 -0.24 -0.41 -15.44
N ARG A 468 0.83 0.11 -14.82
CA ARG A 468 1.64 1.22 -15.40
C ARG A 468 2.38 0.79 -16.66
N ARG A 469 2.72 -0.50 -16.80
CA ARG A 469 3.50 -1.05 -17.93
C ARG A 469 2.65 -1.28 -19.18
N LEU A 470 1.31 -1.20 -19.07
CA LEU A 470 0.35 -1.50 -20.14
C LEU A 470 -0.25 -0.23 -20.77
N GLU A 471 0.55 0.85 -20.88
CA GLU A 471 0.19 2.16 -21.44
C GLU A 471 -1.24 2.63 -21.09
N PRO A 472 -1.55 2.84 -19.79
CA PRO A 472 -2.92 3.07 -19.34
C PRO A 472 -3.54 4.33 -19.97
N SER A 473 -4.81 4.21 -20.38
CA SER A 473 -5.64 5.33 -20.84
C SER A 473 -5.86 6.37 -19.73
N LEU A 474 -6.27 7.59 -20.09
CA LEU A 474 -6.51 8.68 -19.13
C LEU A 474 -7.42 8.28 -17.96
N MET A 475 -8.48 7.50 -18.23
CA MET A 475 -9.36 6.96 -17.20
C MET A 475 -8.64 5.98 -16.26
N CYS A 476 -7.82 5.08 -16.81
CA CYS A 476 -7.01 4.16 -16.00
C CYS A 476 -5.99 4.91 -15.13
N ARG A 477 -5.33 5.94 -15.67
CA ARG A 477 -4.42 6.83 -14.91
C ARG A 477 -5.15 7.54 -13.78
N PHE A 478 -6.36 8.04 -14.02
CA PHE A 478 -7.19 8.64 -12.97
C PHE A 478 -7.57 7.62 -11.88
N ILE A 479 -7.99 6.40 -12.23
CA ILE A 479 -8.26 5.31 -11.25
C ILE A 479 -7.02 5.02 -10.39
N MET A 480 -5.84 4.97 -11.01
CA MET A 480 -4.56 4.75 -10.33
C MET A 480 -4.20 5.91 -9.38
N PHE A 481 -4.45 7.15 -9.81
CA PHE A 481 -4.28 8.35 -8.98
C PHE A 481 -5.22 8.33 -7.76
N VAL A 482 -6.50 7.99 -7.96
CA VAL A 482 -7.48 7.84 -6.86
C VAL A 482 -7.02 6.75 -5.88
N ARG A 483 -6.50 5.61 -6.36
CA ARG A 483 -5.94 4.56 -5.48
C ARG A 483 -4.77 5.10 -4.66
N GLN A 484 -3.78 5.70 -5.30
CA GLN A 484 -2.60 6.25 -4.65
C GLN A 484 -2.99 7.29 -3.58
N GLN A 485 -3.92 8.19 -3.89
CA GLN A 485 -4.43 9.18 -2.93
C GLN A 485 -5.25 8.53 -1.80
N SER A 486 -6.01 7.47 -2.07
CA SER A 486 -6.77 6.74 -1.04
C SER A 486 -5.88 6.05 -0.01
N GLN A 487 -4.67 5.63 -0.42
CA GLN A 487 -3.65 5.08 0.47
C GLN A 487 -3.07 6.19 1.35
N THR A 488 -2.53 7.26 0.76
CA THR A 488 -1.96 8.40 1.52
C THR A 488 -2.93 9.02 2.54
N HIS A 489 -4.25 8.98 2.29
CA HIS A 489 -5.25 9.41 3.27
C HIS A 489 -5.45 8.44 4.44
N LYS A 490 -5.33 7.12 4.24
CA LYS A 490 -5.34 6.14 5.35
C LYS A 490 -4.09 6.33 6.20
N ASP A 491 -2.93 6.46 5.57
CA ASP A 491 -1.62 6.64 6.21
C ASP A 491 -1.57 7.90 7.10
N ASN A 492 -2.18 9.01 6.65
CA ASN A 492 -2.29 10.23 7.44
C ASN A 492 -3.31 10.14 8.58
N ASN A 493 -4.32 9.26 8.49
CA ASN A 493 -5.34 9.12 9.52
C ASN A 493 -4.95 8.08 10.59
N SER A 494 -3.89 7.30 10.37
CA SER A 494 -3.31 6.36 11.35
C SER A 494 -2.11 6.93 12.13
N GLN A 495 -1.88 8.25 12.07
CA GLN A 495 -0.75 8.98 12.72
C GLN A 495 -0.67 8.86 14.26
N GLY A 496 -1.54 8.08 14.91
CA GLY A 496 -1.53 7.87 16.36
C GLY A 496 -0.84 6.58 16.84
N ALA A 497 -0.99 5.45 16.14
CA ALA A 497 -0.69 4.13 16.74
C ALA A 497 -0.01 3.09 15.83
N THR A 498 -0.08 3.23 14.50
CA THR A 498 0.61 2.31 13.57
C THR A 498 1.14 3.02 12.33
N MET A 499 2.45 2.95 12.15
CA MET A 499 3.14 3.38 10.93
C MET A 499 3.00 2.27 9.88
N ASP A 500 2.08 2.44 8.91
CA ASP A 500 1.82 1.45 7.85
C ASP A 500 3.10 1.08 7.08
N MET A 501 3.15 -0.13 6.52
CA MET A 501 4.31 -0.69 5.83
C MET A 501 4.88 0.25 4.75
N LEU A 502 4.05 0.99 4.01
CA LEU A 502 4.55 1.95 3.01
C LEU A 502 5.16 3.19 3.66
N SER A 503 4.51 3.75 4.69
CA SER A 503 5.06 4.86 5.47
C SER A 503 6.34 4.47 6.24
N TYR A 504 6.44 3.21 6.68
CA TYR A 504 7.63 2.60 7.26
C TYR A 504 8.76 2.47 6.23
N VAL A 505 8.47 2.03 4.99
CA VAL A 505 9.46 1.98 3.90
C VAL A 505 9.94 3.37 3.51
N GLU A 506 9.05 4.38 3.45
CA GLU A 506 9.45 5.78 3.23
C GLU A 506 10.31 6.34 4.36
N TYR A 507 9.90 6.11 5.62
CA TYR A 507 10.67 6.43 6.82
C TYR A 507 12.04 5.77 6.77
N GLN A 508 12.12 4.47 6.48
CA GLN A 508 13.36 3.70 6.40
C GLN A 508 14.25 4.17 5.24
N ARG A 509 13.66 4.65 4.12
CA ARG A 509 14.40 5.27 3.00
C ARG A 509 15.01 6.61 3.42
N LYS A 510 14.23 7.48 4.06
CA LYS A 510 14.70 8.77 4.60
C LYS A 510 15.74 8.57 5.71
N GLN A 511 15.53 7.64 6.62
CA GLN A 511 16.47 7.25 7.68
C GLN A 511 17.79 6.73 7.09
N ARG A 512 17.76 5.90 6.03
CA ARG A 512 18.97 5.46 5.31
C ARG A 512 19.77 6.63 4.73
N ILE A 513 19.10 7.64 4.16
CA ILE A 513 19.77 8.86 3.64
C ILE A 513 20.43 9.65 4.77
N VAL A 514 19.71 9.86 5.88
CA VAL A 514 20.21 10.56 7.07
C VAL A 514 21.42 9.84 7.68
N LEU A 515 21.35 8.51 7.85
CA LEU A 515 22.46 7.69 8.37
C LEU A 515 23.69 7.71 7.46
N ARG A 516 23.50 7.75 6.14
CA ARG A 516 24.60 7.91 5.18
C ARG A 516 25.30 9.25 5.35
N LEU A 517 24.55 10.36 5.37
CA LEU A 517 25.12 11.71 5.54
C LEU A 517 25.80 11.90 6.91
N HIS A 518 25.24 11.31 7.97
CA HIS A 518 25.89 11.27 9.29
C HIS A 518 27.25 10.57 9.23
N ARG A 519 27.33 9.39 8.58
CA ARG A 519 28.59 8.65 8.40
C ARG A 519 29.59 9.42 7.54
N GLU A 520 29.14 10.08 6.47
CA GLU A 520 29.98 10.92 5.62
C GLU A 520 30.63 12.08 6.42
N ALA A 521 29.88 12.69 7.35
CA ALA A 521 30.40 13.73 8.25
C ALA A 521 31.45 13.19 9.23
N LEU A 522 31.16 12.07 9.92
CA LEU A 522 32.15 11.40 10.79
C LEU A 522 33.41 11.01 10.01
N GLN A 523 33.27 10.47 8.81
CA GLN A 523 34.40 10.07 7.97
C GLN A 523 35.23 11.28 7.50
N ALA A 524 34.62 12.44 7.25
CA ALA A 524 35.34 13.68 6.97
C ALA A 524 36.20 14.10 8.18
N MET A 525 35.65 14.03 9.40
CA MET A 525 36.38 14.33 10.64
C MET A 525 37.54 13.35 10.87
N CYS A 526 37.31 12.03 10.76
CA CYS A 526 38.36 11.02 10.89
C CYS A 526 39.50 11.21 9.86
N ASN A 527 39.18 11.61 8.63
CA ASN A 527 40.20 11.87 7.61
C ASN A 527 41.02 13.13 7.91
N PHE A 528 40.42 14.18 8.50
CA PHE A 528 41.15 15.35 8.97
C PHE A 528 42.16 14.99 10.07
N TRP A 529 41.75 14.20 11.07
CA TRP A 529 42.65 13.71 12.12
C TRP A 529 43.78 12.83 11.56
N ARG A 530 43.49 11.94 10.59
CA ARG A 530 44.52 11.17 9.88
C ARG A 530 45.53 12.03 9.12
N TYR A 531 45.11 13.16 8.55
CA TYR A 531 46.07 14.10 7.95
C TYR A 531 46.96 14.74 9.02
N LEU A 532 46.43 15.05 10.21
CA LEU A 532 47.22 15.58 11.33
C LEU A 532 48.22 14.56 11.92
N ASP A 533 47.95 13.27 11.81
CA ASP A 533 48.86 12.17 12.17
C ASP A 533 50.06 12.02 11.22
N THR A 534 50.09 12.75 10.10
CA THR A 534 51.13 12.62 9.07
C THR A 534 52.27 13.63 9.31
N SER A 535 53.53 13.20 9.20
CA SER A 535 54.70 14.02 9.57
C SER A 535 54.96 15.26 8.70
N ASN A 536 54.39 15.34 7.49
CA ASN A 536 54.49 16.49 6.59
C ASN A 536 53.13 16.77 5.96
N ILE A 537 52.54 17.94 6.24
CA ILE A 537 51.16 18.28 5.86
C ILE A 537 51.13 19.63 5.15
N SER A 538 50.49 19.69 3.97
CA SER A 538 50.27 20.98 3.31
C SER A 538 49.02 21.68 3.88
N PHE A 539 49.13 22.96 4.21
CA PHE A 539 48.01 23.79 4.69
C PHE A 539 46.80 23.74 3.73
N ARG A 540 47.05 23.59 2.42
CA ARG A 540 46.03 23.50 1.36
C ARG A 540 45.21 22.20 1.41
N GLN A 541 45.78 21.11 1.92
CA GLN A 541 45.05 19.86 2.19
C GLN A 541 44.21 19.98 3.47
N LEU A 542 44.78 20.57 4.52
CA LEU A 542 44.07 20.85 5.78
C LEU A 542 42.84 21.75 5.56
N SER A 543 42.97 22.86 4.83
CA SER A 543 41.83 23.75 4.55
C SER A 543 40.75 23.07 3.70
N LYS A 544 41.14 22.23 2.73
CA LYS A 544 40.20 21.43 1.93
C LYS A 544 39.49 20.34 2.75
N ALA A 545 40.18 19.74 3.73
CA ALA A 545 39.59 18.78 4.65
C ALA A 545 38.59 19.46 5.61
N LEU A 546 38.93 20.64 6.14
CA LEU A 546 38.04 21.44 6.99
C LEU A 546 36.76 21.84 6.25
N ALA A 547 36.88 22.40 5.04
CA ALA A 547 35.72 22.77 4.21
C ALA A 547 34.84 21.55 3.87
N LYS A 548 35.42 20.34 3.74
CA LYS A 548 34.66 19.11 3.55
C LYS A 548 33.90 18.70 4.82
N ILE A 549 34.47 18.90 6.01
CA ILE A 549 33.76 18.70 7.28
C ILE A 549 32.55 19.65 7.33
N GLU A 550 32.75 20.96 7.20
CA GLU A 550 31.66 21.95 7.25
C GLU A 550 30.51 21.62 6.29
N ALA A 551 30.83 21.32 5.03
CA ALA A 551 29.84 20.94 4.03
C ALA A 551 29.06 19.67 4.40
N SER A 552 29.75 18.61 4.86
CA SER A 552 29.12 17.34 5.26
C SER A 552 28.26 17.46 6.52
N VAL A 553 28.72 18.21 7.53
CA VAL A 553 27.98 18.52 8.76
C VAL A 553 26.72 19.33 8.44
N TYR A 554 26.82 20.35 7.59
CA TYR A 554 25.66 21.14 7.15
C TYR A 554 24.63 20.29 6.39
N GLN A 555 25.07 19.45 5.46
CA GLN A 555 24.18 18.54 4.71
C GLN A 555 23.48 17.53 5.64
N ALA A 556 24.21 16.92 6.58
CA ALA A 556 23.64 16.03 7.57
C ALA A 556 22.62 16.75 8.47
N GLN A 557 22.94 17.93 9.01
CA GLN A 557 22.03 18.70 9.85
C GLN A 557 20.75 19.11 9.09
N LYS A 558 20.88 19.51 7.82
CA LYS A 558 19.72 19.83 6.96
C LYS A 558 18.83 18.61 6.73
N ALA A 559 19.42 17.45 6.43
CA ALA A 559 18.67 16.21 6.25
C ALA A 559 17.96 15.76 7.54
N TYR A 560 18.64 15.84 8.69
CA TYR A 560 18.03 15.54 9.98
C TYR A 560 16.80 16.41 10.27
N ARG A 561 16.88 17.73 10.05
CA ARG A 561 15.73 18.64 10.26
C ARG A 561 14.53 18.28 9.38
N VAL A 562 14.74 18.12 8.07
CA VAL A 562 13.65 17.78 7.13
C VAL A 562 12.95 16.47 7.51
N VAL A 563 13.70 15.46 7.98
CA VAL A 563 13.10 14.17 8.38
C VAL A 563 12.50 14.25 9.79
N LEU A 564 12.99 15.11 10.69
CA LEU A 564 12.37 15.36 12.00
C LEU A 564 11.08 16.18 11.90
N ASP A 565 10.96 17.08 10.93
CA ASP A 565 9.71 17.80 10.65
C ASP A 565 8.58 16.82 10.23
N ASP A 566 8.92 15.79 9.44
CA ASP A 566 8.00 14.74 9.00
C ASP A 566 7.72 13.66 10.07
N TYR A 567 8.72 13.30 10.89
CA TYR A 567 8.66 12.14 11.82
C TYR A 567 9.14 12.51 13.24
N SER A 568 8.65 13.62 13.78
CA SER A 568 8.95 14.10 15.15
C SER A 568 8.51 13.11 16.25
N SER A 569 7.58 12.21 15.95
CA SER A 569 7.12 11.13 16.83
C SER A 569 8.02 9.89 16.87
N SER A 570 9.15 9.85 16.14
CA SER A 570 10.08 8.70 16.15
C SER A 570 11.18 8.87 17.22
N PRO A 571 11.14 8.13 18.34
CA PRO A 571 12.19 8.23 19.37
C PRO A 571 13.54 7.73 18.86
N LYS A 572 13.56 6.77 17.94
CA LYS A 572 14.78 6.29 17.26
C LYS A 572 15.45 7.41 16.46
N LEU A 573 14.68 8.27 15.78
CA LEU A 573 15.21 9.37 14.98
C LEU A 573 15.72 10.52 15.88
N LEU A 574 14.97 10.84 16.94
CA LEU A 574 15.37 11.81 17.97
C LEU A 574 16.71 11.41 18.62
N ARG A 575 16.87 10.15 19.06
CA ARG A 575 18.14 9.63 19.59
C ARG A 575 19.29 9.66 18.57
N LEU A 576 19.01 9.41 17.29
CA LEU A 576 20.02 9.51 16.23
C LEU A 576 20.48 10.97 16.01
N TYR A 577 19.58 11.94 16.12
CA TYR A 577 19.93 13.36 16.04
C TYR A 577 20.65 13.85 17.30
N ALA A 578 20.24 13.39 18.48
CA ALA A 578 20.96 13.67 19.74
C ALA A 578 22.42 13.19 19.67
N LYS A 579 22.65 11.97 19.16
CA LYS A 579 24.02 11.45 18.91
C LYS A 579 24.79 12.28 17.87
N PHE A 580 24.14 12.81 16.84
CA PHE A 580 24.76 13.72 15.87
C PHE A 580 25.17 15.04 16.52
N LEU A 581 24.29 15.65 17.33
CA LEU A 581 24.59 16.88 18.07
C LEU A 581 25.77 16.68 19.02
N GLN A 582 25.76 15.60 19.81
CA GLN A 582 26.83 15.30 20.76
C GLN A 582 28.17 14.97 20.06
N GLY A 583 28.16 14.06 19.08
CA GLY A 583 29.39 13.48 18.51
C GLY A 583 29.99 14.24 17.33
N VAL A 584 29.19 14.96 16.55
CA VAL A 584 29.64 15.65 15.32
C VAL A 584 29.64 17.16 15.50
N LYS A 585 28.63 17.70 16.19
CA LYS A 585 28.48 19.16 16.43
C LYS A 585 29.03 19.62 17.78
N SER A 586 29.35 18.70 18.68
CA SER A 586 29.78 18.96 20.06
C SER A 586 28.80 19.85 20.86
N ASP A 587 27.50 19.62 20.67
CA ASP A 587 26.39 20.29 21.35
C ASP A 587 25.71 19.32 22.34
N PRO A 588 26.25 19.15 23.56
CA PRO A 588 25.70 18.22 24.55
C PRO A 588 24.36 18.71 25.13
N TRP A 589 24.18 20.02 25.31
CA TRP A 589 22.98 20.60 25.88
C TRP A 589 21.77 20.43 24.96
N GLY A 590 21.96 20.65 23.65
CA GLY A 590 20.96 20.31 22.65
C GLY A 590 20.69 18.81 22.61
N ALA A 591 21.73 17.96 22.65
CA ALA A 591 21.56 16.51 22.63
C ALA A 591 20.70 15.97 23.78
N VAL A 592 20.89 16.45 25.02
CA VAL A 592 20.08 16.04 26.18
C VAL A 592 18.58 16.29 25.96
N GLN A 593 18.20 17.44 25.42
CA GLN A 593 16.79 17.76 25.14
C GLN A 593 16.15 16.75 24.16
N TYR A 594 16.88 16.32 23.12
CA TYR A 594 16.40 15.31 22.18
C TYR A 594 16.41 13.88 22.75
N PHE A 595 17.31 13.58 23.71
CA PHE A 595 17.26 12.31 24.46
C PHE A 595 16.05 12.24 25.38
N GLU A 596 15.78 13.28 26.18
CA GLU A 596 14.58 13.36 27.03
C GLU A 596 13.29 13.36 26.22
N ALA A 597 13.26 14.06 25.08
CA ALA A 597 12.09 14.06 24.21
C ALA A 597 11.80 12.67 23.64
N ALA A 598 12.85 11.90 23.29
CA ALA A 598 12.71 10.51 22.85
C ALA A 598 12.21 9.60 23.99
N GLU A 599 12.70 9.81 25.22
CA GLU A 599 12.31 9.04 26.40
C GLU A 599 10.85 9.28 26.79
N LYS A 600 10.40 10.55 26.83
CA LYS A 600 8.98 10.92 27.03
C LYS A 600 8.05 10.35 25.94
N LEU A 601 8.54 10.20 24.72
CA LEU A 601 7.80 9.55 23.62
C LEU A 601 7.71 8.04 23.81
N GLU A 602 8.79 7.38 24.25
CA GLU A 602 8.79 5.95 24.60
C GLU A 602 7.86 5.67 25.79
N GLU A 603 7.95 6.44 26.88
CA GLU A 603 7.04 6.36 28.04
C GLU A 603 5.56 6.56 27.65
N LYS A 604 5.27 7.48 26.72
CA LYS A 604 3.91 7.68 26.24
C LYS A 604 3.40 6.47 25.44
N THR A 605 4.22 5.91 24.54
CA THR A 605 3.87 4.68 23.83
C THR A 605 3.76 3.47 24.73
N ASP A 606 4.41 3.47 25.90
CA ASP A 606 4.28 2.41 26.89
C ASP A 606 2.99 2.49 27.73
N ASN A 607 2.45 3.68 27.94
CA ASN A 607 1.21 3.90 28.70
C ASN A 607 -0.07 3.76 27.85
N ASP A 608 0.00 3.88 26.52
CA ASP A 608 -1.14 3.64 25.62
C ASP A 608 -1.44 2.13 25.48
N ALA A 609 -2.12 1.55 26.49
CA ALA A 609 -2.54 0.13 26.51
C ALA A 609 -3.49 -0.29 25.37
N GLY A 610 -3.95 0.67 24.56
CA GLY A 610 -4.67 0.44 23.30
C GLY A 610 -3.75 0.06 22.15
N GLY A 611 -2.93 -0.98 22.32
CA GLY A 611 -2.05 -1.46 21.25
C GLY A 611 -2.83 -1.97 20.02
N PRO A 612 -2.17 -2.07 18.85
CA PRO A 612 -2.87 -2.23 17.57
C PRO A 612 -3.77 -3.46 17.51
N LEU A 613 -4.93 -3.31 16.88
CA LEU A 613 -5.84 -4.44 16.64
C LEU A 613 -5.16 -5.45 15.71
N LEU A 614 -5.25 -6.73 16.07
CA LEU A 614 -4.99 -7.83 15.14
C LEU A 614 -5.90 -7.69 13.89
N PRO A 615 -5.57 -8.35 12.76
CA PRO A 615 -6.45 -8.40 11.57
C PRO A 615 -7.89 -8.87 11.89
N ASP A 616 -8.06 -9.62 12.97
CA ASP A 616 -9.33 -10.18 13.45
C ASP A 616 -10.09 -9.23 14.42
N GLY A 617 -9.55 -8.05 14.71
CA GLY A 617 -10.19 -7.03 15.57
C GLY A 617 -9.95 -7.18 17.08
N THR A 618 -9.04 -8.05 17.51
CA THR A 618 -8.65 -8.20 18.93
C THR A 618 -7.60 -7.16 19.35
N PRO A 619 -7.82 -6.37 20.42
CA PRO A 619 -6.86 -5.35 20.89
C PRO A 619 -5.66 -5.95 21.61
N LEU A 620 -4.47 -5.40 21.35
CA LEU A 620 -3.18 -5.95 21.82
C LEU A 620 -3.02 -5.94 23.34
N GLY A 621 -3.77 -5.12 24.08
CA GLY A 621 -3.72 -5.10 25.55
C GLY A 621 -3.90 -6.50 26.17
N ARG A 622 -4.73 -7.36 25.54
CA ARG A 622 -4.92 -8.76 25.96
C ARG A 622 -3.74 -9.69 25.67
N MET A 623 -2.76 -9.29 24.85
CA MET A 623 -1.53 -10.04 24.61
C MET A 623 -0.41 -9.65 25.58
N ASP A 624 -0.44 -8.42 26.12
CA ASP A 624 0.42 -8.01 27.22
C ASP A 624 -0.08 -8.54 28.58
N GLU A 625 -1.35 -8.96 28.66
CA GLU A 625 -1.93 -9.76 29.77
C GLU A 625 -1.50 -11.24 29.77
N MET A 626 -0.84 -11.74 28.71
CA MET A 626 -0.38 -13.14 28.64
C MET A 626 0.99 -13.31 29.31
N ASP A 627 1.16 -14.38 30.09
CA ASP A 627 2.44 -14.77 30.71
C ASP A 627 3.43 -15.45 29.75
N VAL A 628 3.10 -15.54 28.45
CA VAL A 628 3.90 -16.18 27.40
C VAL A 628 4.44 -15.12 26.43
N ALA A 629 5.66 -15.30 25.92
CA ALA A 629 6.20 -14.42 24.87
C ALA A 629 5.52 -14.71 23.53
N VAL A 630 4.84 -13.71 22.96
CA VAL A 630 4.12 -13.81 21.69
C VAL A 630 4.56 -12.69 20.74
N LEU A 631 4.83 -13.06 19.50
CA LEU A 631 5.18 -12.14 18.42
C LEU A 631 4.49 -12.49 17.10
N VAL A 632 4.29 -11.48 16.25
CA VAL A 632 3.67 -11.60 14.93
C VAL A 632 4.73 -11.34 13.87
N VAL A 633 4.85 -12.26 12.92
CA VAL A 633 5.85 -12.26 11.84
C VAL A 633 5.19 -12.35 10.46
N ASN A 634 5.79 -11.69 9.48
CA ASN A 634 5.34 -11.75 8.08
C ASN A 634 5.86 -13.02 7.37
N ALA A 635 5.45 -13.21 6.10
CA ALA A 635 5.91 -14.31 5.26
C ALA A 635 7.44 -14.36 5.03
N ALA A 636 8.16 -13.25 5.21
CA ALA A 636 9.63 -13.17 5.16
C ALA A 636 10.30 -13.44 6.53
N GLY A 637 9.52 -13.67 7.59
CA GLY A 637 10.01 -13.87 8.96
C GLY A 637 10.48 -12.59 9.65
N GLU A 638 10.10 -11.40 9.18
CA GLU A 638 10.32 -10.13 9.89
C GLU A 638 9.24 -9.95 10.97
N ILE A 639 9.67 -9.56 12.18
CA ILE A 639 8.82 -9.28 13.32
C ILE A 639 8.06 -7.98 13.05
N GLN A 640 6.75 -8.07 12.92
CA GLN A 640 5.86 -6.91 12.82
C GLN A 640 5.50 -6.39 14.22
N MET A 641 5.30 -7.28 15.19
CA MET A 641 4.83 -6.96 16.54
C MET A 641 5.38 -7.96 17.57
N ALA A 642 5.57 -7.53 18.81
CA ALA A 642 5.96 -8.37 19.94
C ALA A 642 5.30 -7.87 21.25
N ASN A 643 4.95 -8.78 22.16
CA ASN A 643 4.38 -8.43 23.47
C ASN A 643 5.47 -8.14 24.52
N ARG A 644 5.05 -7.57 25.67
CA ARG A 644 5.93 -7.23 26.80
C ARG A 644 6.78 -8.42 27.28
N GLN A 645 6.21 -9.62 27.34
CA GLN A 645 6.96 -10.82 27.76
C GLN A 645 8.07 -11.19 26.78
N THR A 646 7.88 -11.00 25.48
CA THR A 646 8.95 -11.19 24.47
C THR A 646 10.09 -10.20 24.70
N HIS A 647 9.78 -8.94 24.99
CA HIS A 647 10.77 -7.92 25.29
C HIS A 647 11.59 -8.25 26.54
N ASN A 648 10.92 -8.67 27.62
CA ASN A 648 11.55 -9.13 28.86
C ASN A 648 12.44 -10.36 28.63
N MET A 649 11.92 -11.40 27.97
CA MET A 649 12.59 -12.71 27.76
C MET A 649 13.92 -12.60 27.00
N PHE A 650 14.04 -11.66 26.06
CA PHE A 650 15.23 -11.49 25.23
C PHE A 650 16.04 -10.21 25.56
N GLY A 651 15.65 -9.45 26.58
CA GLY A 651 16.35 -8.24 27.05
C GLY A 651 16.27 -7.03 26.11
N TYR A 652 15.38 -7.05 25.12
CA TYR A 652 15.22 -5.95 24.17
C TYR A 652 14.16 -4.97 24.66
N LYS A 653 14.52 -3.69 24.84
CA LYS A 653 13.53 -2.61 25.05
C LYS A 653 12.46 -2.60 23.95
N ARG A 654 11.24 -2.17 24.29
CA ARG A 654 10.12 -2.02 23.34
C ARG A 654 10.52 -1.16 22.13
N GLY A 655 9.95 -1.45 20.96
CA GLY A 655 10.35 -0.78 19.72
C GLY A 655 11.66 -1.30 19.10
N ASN A 656 12.48 -2.12 19.77
CA ASN A 656 13.76 -2.62 19.22
C ASN A 656 13.69 -4.03 18.62
N LEU A 657 12.51 -4.65 18.52
CA LEU A 657 12.32 -5.96 17.87
C LEU A 657 11.67 -5.83 16.48
N GLU A 658 10.79 -4.85 16.32
CA GLU A 658 9.98 -4.58 15.16
C GLU A 658 10.86 -4.19 13.96
N GLY A 659 10.72 -4.94 12.86
CA GLY A 659 11.55 -4.86 11.66
C GLY A 659 12.86 -5.66 11.71
N LYS A 660 13.12 -6.46 12.76
CA LYS A 660 14.17 -7.49 12.72
C LYS A 660 13.59 -8.83 12.27
N HIS A 661 14.40 -9.72 11.71
CA HIS A 661 13.99 -11.11 11.48
C HIS A 661 13.90 -11.88 12.80
N LEU A 662 12.93 -12.79 12.91
CA LEU A 662 12.76 -13.72 14.02
C LEU A 662 14.01 -14.60 14.26
N SER A 663 14.73 -14.92 13.19
CA SER A 663 16.01 -15.63 13.26
C SER A 663 17.09 -14.88 14.07
N SER A 664 16.94 -13.58 14.32
CA SER A 664 17.87 -12.80 15.17
C SER A 664 17.64 -12.98 16.68
N LEU A 665 16.51 -13.57 17.08
CA LEU A 665 16.24 -14.00 18.47
C LEU A 665 16.72 -15.41 18.76
N LEU A 666 17.28 -16.10 17.76
CA LEU A 666 17.69 -17.50 17.82
C LEU A 666 19.17 -17.63 17.51
N ALA A 667 19.77 -18.75 17.93
CA ALA A 667 21.14 -19.05 17.55
C ALA A 667 21.27 -19.24 16.02
N PRO A 668 22.35 -18.76 15.37
CA PRO A 668 22.42 -18.69 13.90
C PRO A 668 22.20 -20.01 13.14
N HIS A 669 22.54 -21.14 13.74
CA HIS A 669 22.38 -22.47 13.13
C HIS A 669 20.91 -22.93 13.00
N PHE A 670 19.97 -22.36 13.77
CA PHE A 670 18.53 -22.62 13.62
C PHE A 670 17.85 -21.76 12.53
N SER A 671 18.52 -20.73 12.01
CA SER A 671 17.90 -19.76 11.09
C SER A 671 17.35 -20.39 9.81
N GLY A 672 18.11 -21.29 9.15
CA GLY A 672 17.66 -21.99 7.95
C GLY A 672 16.42 -22.86 8.19
N ARG A 673 16.46 -23.67 9.26
CA ARG A 673 15.32 -24.52 9.67
C ARG A 673 14.07 -23.69 9.98
N LEU A 674 14.21 -22.51 10.58
CA LEU A 674 13.09 -21.60 10.78
C LEU A 674 12.54 -21.06 9.45
N SER A 675 13.41 -20.59 8.55
CA SER A 675 13.01 -20.05 7.24
C SER A 675 12.26 -21.09 6.39
N GLU A 676 12.71 -22.34 6.37
CA GLU A 676 12.01 -23.45 5.71
C GLU A 676 10.61 -23.69 6.28
N GLN A 677 10.46 -23.67 7.61
CA GLN A 677 9.15 -23.85 8.26
C GLN A 677 8.19 -22.69 7.95
N ILE A 678 8.68 -21.46 7.93
CA ILE A 678 7.90 -20.27 7.55
C ILE A 678 7.44 -20.39 6.09
N GLN A 679 8.33 -20.71 5.17
CA GLN A 679 7.99 -20.91 3.74
C GLN A 679 6.99 -22.06 3.55
N MET A 680 7.18 -23.20 4.23
CA MET A 680 6.22 -24.31 4.18
C MET A 680 4.82 -23.90 4.67
N MET A 681 4.70 -23.08 5.72
CA MET A 681 3.39 -22.59 6.18
C MET A 681 2.75 -21.58 5.22
N VAL A 682 3.56 -20.76 4.54
CA VAL A 682 3.08 -19.86 3.49
C VAL A 682 2.48 -20.69 2.34
N CYS A 683 3.26 -21.63 1.78
CA CYS A 683 2.85 -22.46 0.64
C CYS A 683 1.73 -23.47 0.97
N ALA A 684 1.69 -24.04 2.18
CA ALA A 684 0.62 -24.95 2.59
C ALA A 684 -0.76 -24.27 2.61
N GLY A 685 -0.78 -22.95 2.85
CA GLY A 685 -2.00 -22.14 2.76
C GLY A 685 -2.51 -21.94 1.33
N ASP A 686 -1.64 -22.04 0.31
CA ASP A 686 -2.08 -22.03 -1.09
C ASP A 686 -2.67 -23.39 -1.49
N ALA A 687 -2.11 -24.48 -0.96
CA ALA A 687 -2.57 -25.84 -1.24
C ALA A 687 -3.98 -26.14 -0.69
N SER A 688 -4.36 -25.66 0.51
CA SER A 688 -5.71 -25.91 1.04
C SER A 688 -6.82 -25.11 0.33
N VAL A 689 -6.47 -24.00 -0.32
CA VAL A 689 -7.40 -23.24 -1.20
C VAL A 689 -7.56 -23.92 -2.57
N VAL A 690 -6.55 -24.67 -3.03
CA VAL A 690 -6.60 -25.46 -4.28
C VAL A 690 -7.22 -26.85 -4.06
N ALA A 691 -7.04 -27.46 -2.88
CA ALA A 691 -7.50 -28.81 -2.55
C ALA A 691 -8.96 -28.89 -2.02
N GLY A 692 -9.73 -27.79 -2.09
CA GLY A 692 -11.20 -27.85 -1.92
C GLY A 692 -11.93 -28.57 -3.07
N GLY A 693 -11.21 -28.95 -4.12
CA GLY A 693 -11.74 -29.58 -5.34
C GLY A 693 -11.41 -31.06 -5.52
N ALA A 694 -11.82 -31.94 -4.60
CA ALA A 694 -12.02 -33.38 -4.89
C ALA A 694 -12.81 -34.11 -3.79
N GLY A 695 -13.85 -34.87 -4.17
CA GLY A 695 -14.44 -35.93 -3.34
C GLY A 695 -15.65 -35.54 -2.48
N GLY A 696 -16.86 -35.81 -3.00
CA GLY A 696 -18.06 -35.90 -2.17
C GLY A 696 -18.27 -37.33 -1.65
N GLY A 697 -18.62 -37.48 -0.38
CA GLY A 697 -18.94 -38.77 0.25
C GLY A 697 -19.41 -38.56 1.69
N GLY A 698 -20.70 -38.76 1.97
CA GLY A 698 -21.32 -38.33 3.22
C GLY A 698 -20.96 -39.15 4.46
N GLY A 699 -21.23 -38.58 5.63
CA GLY A 699 -21.25 -39.31 6.90
C GLY A 699 -20.94 -38.47 8.13
N SER A 700 -21.90 -38.39 9.05
CA SER A 700 -21.78 -37.99 10.47
C SER A 700 -21.25 -36.59 10.82
N SER A 701 -22.03 -35.92 11.67
CA SER A 701 -21.67 -34.73 12.45
C SER A 701 -20.47 -34.98 13.38
N SER A 702 -19.46 -34.12 13.29
CA SER A 702 -18.61 -33.79 14.44
C SER A 702 -18.27 -32.30 14.42
N GLU A 703 -18.50 -31.60 15.52
CA GLU A 703 -18.02 -30.24 15.72
C GLU A 703 -16.50 -30.30 15.94
N GLY A 704 -15.74 -29.99 14.89
CA GLY A 704 -14.27 -30.05 14.89
C GLY A 704 -13.67 -28.71 14.50
N SER A 705 -12.92 -28.10 15.41
CA SER A 705 -12.29 -26.79 15.23
C SER A 705 -11.40 -26.69 14.00
N HIS A 706 -11.47 -25.56 13.27
CA HIS A 706 -10.47 -25.15 12.27
C HIS A 706 -9.12 -24.80 12.95
N GLN A 707 -8.40 -25.82 13.43
CA GLN A 707 -7.03 -25.68 13.89
C GLN A 707 -6.07 -25.83 12.70
N GLY A 708 -5.62 -24.70 12.16
CA GLY A 708 -4.45 -24.68 11.29
C GLY A 708 -3.25 -25.30 12.01
N ALA A 709 -2.53 -26.19 11.34
CA ALA A 709 -1.49 -27.03 11.94
C ALA A 709 -0.47 -26.21 12.74
N VAL A 710 -0.50 -26.35 14.07
CA VAL A 710 0.49 -25.77 14.96
C VAL A 710 1.79 -26.58 14.81
N ARG A 711 2.91 -25.91 14.54
CA ARG A 711 4.22 -26.56 14.47
C ARG A 711 5.05 -26.14 15.67
N GLU A 712 5.44 -27.13 16.47
CA GLU A 712 6.33 -26.95 17.61
C GLU A 712 7.77 -27.31 17.22
N LEU A 713 8.73 -26.47 17.62
CA LEU A 713 10.16 -26.68 17.42
C LEU A 713 10.90 -26.31 18.72
N GLU A 714 11.74 -27.20 19.21
CA GLU A 714 12.73 -26.85 20.22
C GLU A 714 13.92 -26.16 19.52
N MET A 715 14.32 -25.00 20.03
CA MET A 715 15.38 -24.16 19.48
C MET A 715 16.18 -23.49 20.61
N LEU A 716 17.31 -22.87 20.24
CA LEU A 716 18.11 -22.08 21.18
C LEU A 716 17.82 -20.59 21.00
N GLY A 717 17.21 -19.97 22.01
CA GLY A 717 16.99 -18.53 22.11
C GLY A 717 18.28 -17.78 22.47
N MET A 718 18.39 -16.54 21.99
CA MET A 718 19.58 -15.69 22.14
C MET A 718 19.22 -14.32 22.73
N HIS A 719 19.57 -14.12 24.00
CA HIS A 719 19.42 -12.84 24.71
C HIS A 719 20.29 -11.75 24.08
N CYS A 720 19.91 -10.47 24.22
CA CYS A 720 20.71 -9.35 23.73
C CYS A 720 22.16 -9.36 24.28
N ASP A 721 22.35 -9.82 25.51
CA ASP A 721 23.65 -9.94 26.21
C ASP A 721 24.44 -11.22 25.86
N ARG A 722 24.15 -11.88 24.73
CA ARG A 722 24.84 -13.12 24.27
C ARG A 722 24.63 -14.36 25.17
N LEU A 723 23.65 -14.32 26.07
CA LEU A 723 23.22 -15.49 26.85
C LEU A 723 22.28 -16.37 26.02
N ALA A 724 22.57 -17.66 25.98
CA ALA A 724 21.78 -18.65 25.23
C ALA A 724 20.96 -19.51 26.19
N PHE A 725 19.69 -19.75 25.84
CA PHE A 725 18.76 -20.53 26.65
C PHE A 725 17.80 -21.33 25.75
N PRO A 726 17.39 -22.54 26.15
CA PRO A 726 16.51 -23.36 25.32
C PRO A 726 15.08 -22.78 25.32
N VAL A 727 14.44 -22.76 24.16
CA VAL A 727 13.12 -22.18 23.94
C VAL A 727 12.29 -23.11 23.07
N LYS A 728 11.04 -23.37 23.50
CA LYS A 728 10.03 -24.03 22.69
C LYS A 728 9.33 -22.97 21.84
N LEU A 729 9.51 -23.03 20.52
CA LEU A 729 8.85 -22.17 19.54
C LEU A 729 7.63 -22.90 18.97
N SER A 730 6.44 -22.33 19.13
CA SER A 730 5.25 -22.78 18.41
C SER A 730 4.85 -21.75 17.35
N LEU A 731 4.60 -22.23 16.13
CA LEU A 731 4.22 -21.41 14.98
C LEU A 731 2.81 -21.75 14.51
N ARG A 732 2.01 -20.72 14.26
CA ARG A 732 0.65 -20.83 13.72
C ARG A 732 0.39 -19.72 12.71
N LYS A 733 -0.04 -20.08 11.50
CA LYS A 733 -0.55 -19.09 10.53
C LYS A 733 -1.87 -18.51 11.03
N ALA A 734 -1.97 -17.18 11.11
CA ALA A 734 -3.16 -16.46 11.58
C ALA A 734 -4.06 -16.06 10.41
N SER A 735 -3.52 -15.35 9.41
CA SER A 735 -4.28 -14.85 8.27
C SER A 735 -3.40 -14.63 7.03
N GLY A 736 -4.00 -14.26 5.91
CA GLY A 736 -3.30 -13.91 4.66
C GLY A 736 -2.92 -15.09 3.75
N VAL A 737 -2.52 -14.76 2.52
CA VAL A 737 -2.19 -15.71 1.43
C VAL A 737 -0.87 -15.25 0.79
N GLY A 738 0.01 -16.20 0.42
CA GLY A 738 1.34 -15.87 -0.09
C GLY A 738 2.12 -14.91 0.81
N GLU A 739 2.69 -13.86 0.22
CA GLU A 739 3.52 -12.85 0.90
C GLU A 739 2.77 -12.02 1.96
N ASP A 740 1.45 -11.89 1.83
CA ASP A 740 0.60 -11.17 2.79
C ASP A 740 0.20 -12.04 4.01
N SER A 741 0.85 -13.19 4.20
CA SER A 741 0.60 -14.09 5.35
C SER A 741 1.15 -13.53 6.67
N ALA A 742 0.29 -13.44 7.68
CA ALA A 742 0.65 -13.18 9.07
C ALA A 742 0.74 -14.50 9.86
N ILE A 743 1.85 -14.70 10.55
CA ILE A 743 2.14 -15.88 11.36
C ILE A 743 2.34 -15.44 12.81
N ILE A 744 1.66 -16.09 13.75
CA ILE A 744 1.88 -15.92 15.18
C ILE A 744 2.93 -16.94 15.61
N ALA A 745 3.92 -16.46 16.36
CA ALA A 745 4.91 -17.27 17.02
C ALA A 745 4.77 -17.09 18.54
N MET A 746 4.69 -18.18 19.28
CA MET A 746 4.72 -18.18 20.75
C MET A 746 6.00 -18.88 21.21
N LEU A 747 6.70 -18.26 22.16
CA LEU A 747 8.01 -18.67 22.66
C LEU A 747 7.88 -18.95 24.16
N GLU A 748 8.15 -20.19 24.55
CA GLU A 748 8.12 -20.63 25.94
C GLU A 748 9.54 -21.03 26.37
N PRO A 749 10.06 -20.54 27.51
CA PRO A 749 11.40 -20.88 27.96
C PRO A 749 11.40 -22.34 28.44
N ALA A 750 12.23 -23.18 27.85
CA ALA A 750 12.31 -24.59 28.23
C ALA A 750 13.14 -24.76 29.51
N ALA A 751 12.72 -25.66 30.39
CA ALA A 751 13.37 -25.86 31.69
C ALA A 751 14.76 -26.52 31.54
N SER A 752 15.84 -25.77 31.76
CA SER A 752 17.20 -26.33 31.76
C SER A 752 17.48 -27.14 33.04
N PRO A 753 18.16 -28.31 32.96
CA PRO A 753 18.35 -29.23 34.09
C PRO A 753 19.22 -28.64 35.21
N LYS A 754 18.66 -28.54 36.44
CA LYS A 754 19.11 -27.65 37.53
C LYS A 754 20.62 -27.63 37.86
N SER A 755 21.34 -28.74 37.68
CA SER A 755 22.76 -28.90 38.04
C SER A 755 23.75 -28.84 36.86
N VAL A 756 23.30 -28.41 35.68
CA VAL A 756 24.11 -28.34 34.46
C VAL A 756 24.12 -26.91 33.91
N ALA A 757 25.30 -26.47 33.49
CA ALA A 757 25.52 -25.27 32.69
C ALA A 757 25.99 -25.67 31.29
N SER A 758 25.50 -25.01 30.23
CA SER A 758 25.87 -25.31 28.84
C SER A 758 26.72 -24.20 28.21
N LEU A 759 27.68 -24.60 27.38
CA LEU A 759 28.41 -23.75 26.45
C LEU A 759 28.14 -24.21 25.01
N TRP A 760 28.04 -23.27 24.08
CA TRP A 760 27.92 -23.57 22.65
C TRP A 760 29.21 -23.20 21.94
N VAL A 761 29.87 -24.21 21.36
CA VAL A 761 31.27 -24.15 20.91
C VAL A 761 31.37 -24.48 19.43
N ALA A 762 32.09 -23.65 18.66
CA ALA A 762 32.38 -23.89 17.25
C ALA A 762 33.46 -24.96 17.06
N PRO A 763 33.62 -25.57 15.87
CA PRO A 763 34.63 -26.61 15.61
C PRO A 763 36.07 -26.15 15.84
N THR A 764 36.30 -24.84 15.74
CA THR A 764 37.56 -24.13 16.01
C THR A 764 37.89 -23.97 17.50
N GLY A 765 37.07 -24.51 18.41
CA GLY A 765 37.23 -24.33 19.86
C GLY A 765 36.83 -22.96 20.40
N THR A 766 36.34 -22.04 19.56
CA THR A 766 35.85 -20.72 19.99
C THR A 766 34.42 -20.79 20.53
N ILE A 767 34.15 -20.19 21.69
CA ILE A 767 32.83 -20.17 22.32
C ILE A 767 31.92 -19.16 21.62
N ALA A 768 30.76 -19.62 21.16
CA ALA A 768 29.75 -18.83 20.47
C ALA A 768 28.69 -18.23 21.42
N ALA A 769 28.35 -18.94 22.51
CA ALA A 769 27.43 -18.49 23.56
C ALA A 769 27.57 -19.33 24.84
N CYS A 770 27.04 -18.83 25.95
CA CYS A 770 26.97 -19.52 27.24
C CYS A 770 25.57 -19.43 27.88
N ASP A 771 25.21 -20.42 28.69
CA ASP A 771 23.99 -20.45 29.51
C ASP A 771 24.10 -19.42 30.66
N PRO A 772 23.02 -18.72 31.04
CA PRO A 772 22.95 -17.95 32.30
C PRO A 772 23.55 -18.65 33.52
N ARG A 773 23.41 -19.98 33.65
CA ARG A 773 24.02 -20.77 34.73
C ARG A 773 25.53 -20.87 34.66
N PHE A 774 26.14 -20.77 33.48
CA PHE A 774 27.60 -20.71 33.38
C PHE A 774 28.12 -19.42 34.03
N VAL A 775 27.46 -18.29 33.75
CA VAL A 775 27.75 -16.99 34.39
C VAL A 775 27.52 -17.05 35.90
N ALA A 776 26.42 -17.65 36.35
CA ALA A 776 26.10 -17.79 37.77
C ALA A 776 27.07 -18.71 38.54
N ASN A 777 27.55 -19.79 37.92
CA ASN A 777 28.40 -20.77 38.59
C ASN A 777 29.91 -20.42 38.58
N PHE A 778 30.37 -19.61 37.63
CA PHE A 778 31.79 -19.33 37.41
C PHE A 778 32.19 -17.84 37.45
N GLY A 779 31.22 -16.92 37.52
CA GLY A 779 31.43 -15.47 37.66
C GLY A 779 31.89 -14.72 36.39
N TRP A 780 32.16 -15.43 35.29
CA TRP A 780 32.52 -14.84 34.00
C TRP A 780 31.34 -14.18 33.30
N ARG A 781 31.53 -13.00 32.68
CA ARG A 781 30.45 -12.34 31.92
C ARG A 781 30.33 -12.94 30.53
N ALA A 782 29.11 -13.02 30.00
CA ALA A 782 28.87 -13.54 28.64
C ALA A 782 29.66 -12.80 27.54
N SER A 783 29.89 -11.49 27.71
CA SER A 783 30.73 -10.69 26.81
C SER A 783 32.24 -10.97 26.90
N GLU A 784 32.71 -11.59 27.97
CA GLU A 784 34.11 -12.00 28.18
C GLU A 784 34.33 -13.46 27.72
N VAL A 785 33.30 -14.31 27.86
CA VAL A 785 33.29 -15.70 27.39
C VAL A 785 33.12 -15.78 25.86
N TYR A 786 32.36 -14.86 25.26
CA TYR A 786 32.14 -14.82 23.82
C TYR A 786 33.44 -14.61 23.04
N GLY A 787 33.75 -15.54 22.12
CA GLY A 787 34.94 -15.50 21.29
C GLY A 787 36.22 -16.06 21.95
N ALA A 788 36.20 -16.37 23.24
CA ALA A 788 37.31 -17.06 23.90
C ALA A 788 37.46 -18.51 23.40
N ASN A 789 38.68 -19.06 23.44
CA ASN A 789 38.89 -20.50 23.21
C ASN A 789 38.50 -21.28 24.47
N VAL A 790 37.80 -22.41 24.31
CA VAL A 790 37.39 -23.29 25.42
C VAL A 790 38.58 -23.73 26.30
N GLY A 791 39.75 -23.97 25.69
CA GLY A 791 40.96 -24.36 26.42
C GLY A 791 41.49 -23.31 27.39
N ALA A 792 41.10 -22.03 27.24
CA ALA A 792 41.45 -20.97 28.17
C ALA A 792 40.58 -20.95 29.44
N LEU A 793 39.43 -21.63 29.43
CA LEU A 793 38.48 -21.69 30.55
C LEU A 793 38.36 -23.08 31.19
N ILE A 794 38.67 -24.15 30.44
CA ILE A 794 38.46 -25.54 30.88
C ILE A 794 39.74 -26.35 30.74
N THR A 795 40.24 -26.86 31.86
CA THR A 795 41.38 -27.81 31.90
C THR A 795 40.87 -29.22 32.16
N ILE A 796 41.13 -30.17 31.27
CA ILE A 796 40.68 -31.58 31.41
C ILE A 796 41.68 -32.36 32.29
N ARG A 797 41.19 -33.17 33.23
CA ARG A 797 42.01 -34.07 34.06
C ARG A 797 41.86 -35.52 33.61
N PHE A 798 42.99 -36.18 33.36
CA PHE A 798 43.04 -37.59 33.00
C PHE A 798 43.13 -38.50 34.23
N PRO A 799 42.37 -39.60 34.29
CA PRO A 799 42.61 -40.67 35.26
C PRO A 799 43.80 -41.51 34.81
N GLY A 800 45.01 -41.20 35.28
CA GLY A 800 46.20 -42.01 34.95
C GLY A 800 47.56 -41.48 35.42
N VAL A 801 47.71 -40.17 35.68
CA VAL A 801 48.99 -39.59 36.14
C VAL A 801 48.96 -39.41 37.66
N GLN A 802 49.88 -40.09 38.36
CA GLN A 802 50.05 -39.89 39.81
C GLN A 802 50.68 -38.50 40.07
N ALA A 803 50.04 -37.73 40.96
CA ALA A 803 50.54 -36.41 41.33
C ALA A 803 51.78 -36.51 42.22
N GLY A 804 52.90 -35.95 41.74
CA GLY A 804 54.02 -35.56 42.60
C GLY A 804 53.60 -34.51 43.62
N LYS A 805 54.29 -34.48 44.77
CA LYS A 805 53.95 -33.67 45.94
C LYS A 805 53.66 -32.19 45.61
N ALA A 806 52.58 -31.69 46.18
CA ALA A 806 52.33 -30.26 46.27
C ALA A 806 53.33 -29.59 47.23
N THR A 807 53.81 -28.41 46.85
CA THR A 807 54.37 -27.40 47.75
C THR A 807 53.83 -26.04 47.34
N ASP A 808 53.60 -25.20 48.33
CA ASP A 808 52.86 -23.94 48.25
C ASP A 808 53.36 -22.97 47.17
N LEU A 809 52.41 -22.38 46.44
CA LEU A 809 52.64 -21.29 45.50
C LEU A 809 51.50 -20.27 45.63
N GLU A 810 51.83 -19.07 46.08
CA GLU A 810 50.89 -17.96 46.22
C GLU A 810 50.50 -17.43 44.83
N LEU A 811 49.29 -17.73 44.35
CA LEU A 811 48.75 -17.12 43.12
C LEU A 811 47.93 -15.87 43.44
N GLY A 812 48.64 -14.74 43.51
CA GLY A 812 48.04 -13.42 43.30
C GLY A 812 47.58 -13.23 41.85
N GLY A 813 46.48 -12.51 41.65
CA GLY A 813 45.85 -12.39 40.33
C GLY A 813 46.67 -11.58 39.31
N HIS A 814 47.40 -12.28 38.44
CA HIS A 814 47.85 -11.78 37.15
C HIS A 814 47.45 -12.76 36.04
N ALA A 815 46.99 -12.24 34.91
CA ALA A 815 46.77 -13.05 33.71
C ALA A 815 48.13 -13.54 33.20
N PHE A 816 48.25 -14.86 33.02
CA PHE A 816 49.49 -15.51 32.61
C PHE A 816 49.76 -15.22 31.12
N PHE A 817 50.51 -14.15 30.85
CA PHE A 817 51.37 -14.11 29.66
C PHE A 817 52.64 -14.91 30.02
N PRO A 818 53.03 -15.93 29.25
CA PRO A 818 54.27 -16.64 29.51
C PRO A 818 55.47 -15.74 29.15
N ASP A 819 56.45 -15.69 30.05
CA ASP A 819 57.74 -15.05 29.77
C ASP A 819 58.58 -15.90 28.78
N ASP A 820 59.52 -15.23 28.11
CA ASP A 820 60.30 -15.77 26.99
C ASP A 820 61.26 -16.92 27.36
N GLU A 821 60.80 -18.18 27.32
CA GLU A 821 61.69 -19.32 27.00
C GLU A 821 61.01 -20.61 26.46
N GLU A 822 59.67 -20.75 26.50
CA GLU A 822 58.95 -21.95 25.98
C GLU A 822 58.17 -21.69 24.66
N ALA A 823 58.82 -21.03 23.68
CA ALA A 823 58.17 -20.59 22.44
C ALA A 823 57.84 -21.72 21.41
N GLU A 824 58.20 -22.98 21.65
CA GLU A 824 58.01 -24.08 20.68
C GLU A 824 56.66 -24.82 20.77
N HIS A 825 55.80 -24.53 21.75
CA HIS A 825 54.52 -25.26 21.94
C HIS A 825 53.25 -24.40 21.80
N ALA A 826 53.36 -23.15 21.32
CA ALA A 826 52.23 -22.22 21.18
C ALA A 826 51.15 -22.70 20.17
N ASP A 827 51.53 -23.52 19.17
CA ASP A 827 50.60 -24.03 18.15
C ASP A 827 49.58 -25.06 18.68
N ASP A 828 49.84 -25.70 19.83
CA ASP A 828 49.04 -26.87 20.28
C ASP A 828 47.68 -26.50 20.90
N TYR A 829 47.46 -25.20 21.18
CA TYR A 829 46.19 -24.65 21.69
C TYR A 829 45.09 -24.47 20.62
N MET A 830 45.45 -24.45 19.33
CA MET A 830 44.48 -24.29 18.24
C MET A 830 43.62 -25.55 17.98
N ASP A 831 44.03 -26.70 18.54
CA ASP A 831 43.49 -28.02 18.18
C ASP A 831 42.62 -28.65 19.28
N SER A 832 42.06 -27.82 20.18
CA SER A 832 41.40 -28.27 21.41
C SER A 832 40.08 -29.03 21.18
N MET A 833 39.23 -28.58 20.25
CA MET A 833 37.89 -29.16 20.05
C MET A 833 37.87 -30.49 19.29
N PRO A 834 38.67 -30.70 18.22
CA PRO A 834 38.77 -32.01 17.57
C PRO A 834 39.28 -33.10 18.52
N LYS A 835 40.30 -32.78 19.34
CA LYS A 835 40.82 -33.66 20.40
C LYS A 835 39.72 -33.99 21.43
N LEU A 836 38.98 -32.99 21.90
CA LEU A 836 37.88 -33.14 22.86
C LEU A 836 36.72 -34.00 22.31
N LEU A 837 36.36 -33.84 21.02
CA LEU A 837 35.38 -34.69 20.33
C LEU A 837 35.87 -36.13 20.16
N ALA A 838 37.15 -36.33 19.84
CA ALA A 838 37.74 -37.67 19.75
C ALA A 838 37.74 -38.38 21.11
N TRP A 839 38.07 -37.67 22.20
CA TRP A 839 38.01 -38.22 23.56
C TRP A 839 36.58 -38.50 24.02
N ALA A 840 35.61 -37.63 23.69
CA ALA A 840 34.20 -37.89 23.96
C ALA A 840 33.67 -39.14 23.22
N LYS A 841 34.19 -39.43 22.02
CA LYS A 841 33.88 -40.65 21.25
C LYS A 841 34.54 -41.89 21.84
N ALA A 842 35.81 -41.82 22.22
CA ALA A 842 36.52 -42.93 22.87
C ALA A 842 35.85 -43.31 24.21
N ALA A 843 35.59 -42.33 25.08
CA ALA A 843 34.94 -42.55 26.38
C ALA A 843 33.49 -43.09 26.27
N ARG A 844 32.83 -42.91 25.12
CA ARG A 844 31.53 -43.54 24.81
C ARG A 844 31.64 -45.03 24.49
N GLN A 845 32.75 -45.48 23.91
CA GLN A 845 32.96 -46.88 23.52
C GLN A 845 33.27 -47.78 24.72
N ASP A 846 33.97 -47.28 25.73
CA ASP A 846 34.34 -48.02 26.96
C ASP A 846 33.19 -48.21 27.98
N GLY A 847 31.96 -47.77 27.68
CA GLY A 847 30.80 -47.91 28.58
C GLY A 847 30.84 -47.04 29.86
N SER A 848 31.96 -46.39 30.14
CA SER A 848 32.23 -45.53 31.30
C SER A 848 31.40 -44.22 31.33
N PHE A 849 30.72 -43.88 30.24
CA PHE A 849 30.10 -42.57 29.98
C PHE A 849 28.87 -42.18 30.82
N ARG A 850 28.67 -42.76 32.02
CA ARG A 850 27.65 -42.25 32.98
C ARG A 850 28.14 -41.07 33.82
N ALA A 851 29.46 -40.84 33.91
CA ALA A 851 30.06 -39.81 34.77
C ALA A 851 30.60 -38.56 34.04
N GLY A 852 30.84 -38.62 32.73
CA GLY A 852 31.46 -37.53 31.96
C GLY A 852 32.98 -37.42 32.14
N LEU A 853 33.63 -36.59 31.31
CA LEU A 853 35.07 -36.26 31.41
C LEU A 853 35.31 -35.36 32.62
N GLN A 854 36.24 -35.70 33.51
CA GLN A 854 36.58 -34.80 34.61
C GLN A 854 37.37 -33.58 34.10
N CYS A 855 36.95 -32.39 34.48
CA CYS A 855 37.63 -31.14 34.17
C CYS A 855 37.64 -30.20 35.38
N VAL A 856 38.44 -29.14 35.27
CA VAL A 856 38.53 -28.08 36.25
C VAL A 856 38.33 -26.74 35.53
N ILE A 857 37.55 -25.85 36.15
CA ILE A 857 37.19 -24.55 35.57
C ILE A 857 37.55 -23.47 36.58
N ALA A 858 38.24 -22.42 36.12
CA ALA A 858 38.60 -21.28 36.95
C ALA A 858 37.36 -20.42 37.26
N HIS A 859 37.13 -20.11 38.53
CA HIS A 859 36.12 -19.16 38.96
C HIS A 859 36.71 -17.74 38.95
N LYS A 860 36.02 -16.75 38.37
CA LYS A 860 36.60 -15.42 38.14
C LYS A 860 37.01 -14.67 39.42
N TYR A 861 36.34 -14.95 40.55
CA TYR A 861 36.51 -14.25 41.83
C TYR A 861 36.99 -15.17 42.98
N ASP A 862 37.41 -16.39 42.69
CA ASP A 862 37.93 -17.35 43.68
C ASP A 862 39.21 -17.98 43.11
N SER A 863 40.29 -18.00 43.90
CA SER A 863 41.59 -18.52 43.49
C SER A 863 41.64 -20.05 43.37
N SER A 864 40.65 -20.75 43.89
CA SER A 864 40.60 -22.21 43.89
C SER A 864 39.64 -22.75 42.80
N PRO A 865 40.13 -23.60 41.87
CA PRO A 865 39.39 -23.94 40.66
C PRO A 865 38.37 -25.08 40.90
N LEU A 866 37.23 -25.02 40.21
CA LEU A 866 36.05 -25.86 40.47
C LEU A 866 36.09 -27.19 39.70
N MET A 867 35.96 -28.30 40.41
CA MET A 867 35.92 -29.66 39.85
C MET A 867 34.56 -29.94 39.19
N CYS A 868 34.59 -30.20 37.89
CA CYS A 868 33.42 -30.39 37.04
C CYS A 868 33.49 -31.71 36.27
N SER A 869 32.34 -32.13 35.76
CA SER A 869 32.18 -33.20 34.78
C SER A 869 31.63 -32.62 33.48
N LEU A 870 32.29 -32.93 32.37
CA LEU A 870 32.02 -32.41 31.04
C LEU A 870 31.47 -33.50 30.13
N THR A 871 30.42 -33.17 29.38
CA THR A 871 29.81 -34.04 28.38
C THR A 871 29.50 -33.22 27.13
N VAL A 872 29.80 -33.78 25.95
CA VAL A 872 29.48 -33.13 24.67
C VAL A 872 28.22 -33.77 24.09
N VAL A 873 27.27 -32.92 23.67
CA VAL A 873 26.08 -33.34 22.93
C VAL A 873 26.34 -33.10 21.45
N GLU A 874 26.37 -34.18 20.69
CA GLU A 874 26.39 -34.15 19.23
C GLU A 874 24.94 -34.09 18.72
N ASP A 875 24.50 -32.91 18.28
CA ASP A 875 23.24 -32.78 17.55
C ASP A 875 23.50 -33.01 16.05
N ALA A 876 23.03 -34.15 15.54
CA ALA A 876 23.24 -34.56 14.16
C ALA A 876 22.36 -33.80 13.14
N SER A 877 21.52 -32.86 13.58
CA SER A 877 20.46 -32.26 12.77
C SER A 877 20.74 -30.84 12.24
N ALA A 878 21.88 -30.22 12.59
CA ALA A 878 22.20 -28.83 12.26
C ALA A 878 23.26 -28.71 11.15
N GLY A 879 22.98 -27.92 10.10
CA GLY A 879 23.90 -27.65 8.98
C GLY A 879 25.13 -26.80 9.31
N VAL A 880 25.30 -26.39 10.57
CA VAL A 880 26.52 -25.77 11.10
C VAL A 880 26.87 -26.50 12.40
N PRO A 881 28.04 -27.17 12.50
CA PRO A 881 28.41 -27.97 13.67
C PRO A 881 28.84 -27.09 14.85
N ILE A 882 27.87 -26.48 15.54
CA ILE A 882 28.06 -25.93 16.88
C ILE A 882 27.71 -27.03 17.88
N HIS A 883 28.63 -27.38 18.76
CA HIS A 883 28.46 -28.43 19.75
C HIS A 883 28.02 -27.84 21.10
N GLU A 884 27.05 -28.46 21.75
CA GLU A 884 26.68 -28.13 23.13
C GLU A 884 27.61 -28.91 24.09
N VAL A 885 28.38 -28.17 24.89
CA VAL A 885 29.25 -28.71 25.94
C VAL A 885 28.56 -28.49 27.28
N ARG A 886 28.07 -29.57 27.88
CA ARG A 886 27.37 -29.59 29.17
C ARG A 886 28.35 -29.85 30.31
N ILE A 887 28.35 -28.93 31.27
CA ILE A 887 29.23 -28.89 32.43
C ILE A 887 28.37 -29.09 33.68
N ARG A 888 28.66 -30.12 34.47
CA ARG A 888 28.00 -30.44 35.74
C ARG A 888 29.01 -30.40 36.88
N LEU A 889 28.74 -29.59 37.90
CA LEU A 889 29.53 -29.53 39.13
C LEU A 889 29.47 -30.89 39.86
N LEU A 890 30.61 -31.33 40.40
CA LEU A 890 30.69 -32.59 41.16
C LEU A 890 30.24 -32.36 42.61
N SER A 891 29.48 -33.31 43.18
CA SER A 891 28.74 -33.07 44.44
C SER A 891 29.59 -32.67 45.65
N SER A 892 30.90 -32.96 45.65
CA SER A 892 31.83 -32.57 46.73
C SER A 892 32.25 -31.10 46.70
N THR A 893 31.79 -30.31 45.71
CA THR A 893 32.02 -28.84 45.65
C THR A 893 30.73 -28.02 45.79
N VAL A 894 29.57 -28.69 45.98
CA VAL A 894 28.25 -28.06 46.11
C VAL A 894 27.98 -27.67 47.57
N ASP A 895 28.55 -28.38 48.53
CA ASP A 895 28.45 -27.99 49.92
C ASP A 895 29.42 -26.83 50.25
N HIS A 896 28.85 -25.63 50.41
CA HIS A 896 29.40 -24.46 51.13
C HIS A 896 30.33 -23.47 50.38
N ARG A 897 29.93 -22.92 49.22
CA ARG A 897 30.58 -21.70 48.67
C ARG A 897 29.60 -20.56 48.33
N GLN A 898 29.24 -19.85 49.38
CA GLN A 898 28.55 -18.55 49.29
C GLN A 898 29.56 -17.44 48.97
N ILE A 899 29.69 -17.07 47.70
CA ILE A 899 30.64 -16.05 47.23
C ILE A 899 29.88 -14.76 46.93
N LEU A 900 30.38 -13.64 47.45
CA LEU A 900 29.88 -12.29 47.18
C LEU A 900 31.05 -11.39 46.76
N ALA A 901 31.09 -11.01 45.48
CA ALA A 901 32.13 -10.12 44.95
C ALA A 901 31.58 -8.69 44.79
N VAL A 902 32.33 -7.71 45.28
CA VAL A 902 31.96 -6.29 45.31
C VAL A 902 33.12 -5.46 44.75
N ASP A 903 32.82 -4.46 43.91
CA ASP A 903 33.81 -3.54 43.36
C ASP A 903 34.31 -2.57 44.44
N ARG A 904 35.45 -1.91 44.20
CA ARG A 904 36.06 -0.87 45.06
C ARG A 904 35.11 0.30 45.40
N LYS A 905 33.99 0.44 44.68
CA LYS A 905 32.93 1.43 44.91
C LYS A 905 31.75 0.92 45.75
N GLY A 906 31.80 -0.32 46.26
CA GLY A 906 30.70 -0.94 47.01
C GLY A 906 29.57 -1.53 46.13
N ALA A 907 29.74 -1.55 44.81
CA ALA A 907 28.76 -2.13 43.88
C ALA A 907 28.91 -3.65 43.79
N LEU A 908 27.82 -4.41 43.93
CA LEU A 908 27.81 -5.87 43.79
C LEU A 908 28.11 -6.27 42.34
N VAL A 909 29.13 -7.13 42.16
CA VAL A 909 29.64 -7.56 40.84
C VAL A 909 29.25 -9.00 40.53
N HIS A 910 29.19 -9.85 41.56
CA HIS A 910 28.78 -11.25 41.45
C HIS A 910 28.28 -11.77 42.80
N ALA A 911 27.30 -12.66 42.79
CA ALA A 911 26.84 -13.42 43.95
C ALA A 911 26.58 -14.87 43.50
N SER A 912 27.03 -15.86 44.27
CA SER A 912 26.79 -17.27 43.93
C SER A 912 25.31 -17.63 44.10
N PRO A 913 24.74 -18.51 43.25
CA PRO A 913 23.30 -18.77 43.22
C PRO A 913 22.76 -19.31 44.55
N GLU A 914 23.56 -20.13 45.27
CA GLU A 914 23.21 -20.67 46.58
C GLU A 914 23.06 -19.58 47.66
N LEU A 915 23.96 -18.58 47.65
CA LEU A 915 23.87 -17.42 48.52
C LEU A 915 22.59 -16.63 48.21
N VAL A 916 22.32 -16.36 46.93
CA VAL A 916 21.11 -15.65 46.49
C VAL A 916 19.84 -16.40 46.91
N THR A 917 19.76 -17.71 46.73
CA THR A 917 18.60 -18.50 47.21
C THR A 917 18.46 -18.45 48.73
N SER A 918 19.55 -18.57 49.49
CA SER A 918 19.48 -18.51 50.95
C SER A 918 19.05 -17.14 51.47
N LEU A 919 19.40 -16.06 50.77
CA LEU A 919 18.96 -14.69 51.09
C LEU A 919 17.48 -14.47 50.74
N ILE A 920 17.00 -15.02 49.62
CA ILE A 920 15.58 -14.94 49.23
C ILE A 920 14.71 -15.71 50.24
N ASP A 921 15.09 -16.94 50.57
CA ASP A 921 14.35 -17.80 51.52
C ASP A 921 14.33 -17.21 52.94
N THR A 922 15.37 -16.48 53.36
CA THR A 922 15.42 -15.83 54.69
C THR A 922 14.70 -14.48 54.77
N LEU A 923 14.55 -13.77 53.64
CA LEU A 923 13.86 -12.46 53.60
C LEU A 923 12.35 -12.57 53.33
N GLY A 924 11.83 -13.74 52.98
CA GLY A 924 10.40 -13.95 52.74
C GLY A 924 9.82 -13.15 51.56
N CYS A 925 10.69 -12.63 50.68
CA CYS A 925 10.28 -11.90 49.49
C CYS A 925 10.07 -12.86 48.31
N ALA A 926 8.96 -12.69 47.59
CA ALA A 926 8.73 -13.35 46.31
C ALA A 926 9.89 -13.05 45.34
N PRO A 927 10.23 -13.98 44.42
CA PRO A 927 11.37 -13.82 43.53
C PRO A 927 11.21 -12.59 42.63
N LEU A 928 12.03 -11.57 42.90
CA LEU A 928 12.17 -10.41 42.02
C LEU A 928 12.83 -10.87 40.72
N THR A 929 12.09 -10.75 39.63
CA THR A 929 12.62 -10.87 38.28
C THR A 929 13.43 -9.62 37.94
N GLY A 930 14.69 -9.80 37.53
CA GLY A 930 15.64 -8.75 37.18
C GLY A 930 16.94 -9.32 36.66
#